data_AF-A0AAE3V7V0-F1
#
_entry.id   AF-A0AAE3V7V0-F1
#
_cell.length_a   1.000
_cell.length_b   1.000
_cell.length_c   1.000
_cell.angle_alpha   90.00
_cell.angle_beta   90.00
_cell.angle_gamma   90.00
#
_symmetry.space_group_name_H-M   'P 1'
#
loop_
_entity.id
_entity.type
_entity.pdbx_description
1 polymer ?
#
loop_
_entity_poly.entity_id
_entity_poly.type
_entity_poly.pdbx_seq_one_letter_code
_entity_poly.pdbx_strand_id
1 'polypeptide(L)'
;MKYKIDVVRIRENYITLNGWVVGKRPESAVLYTVLDGNRQPIEFKIVSTRRDDVSQIYYKRVVDRDLGFDIRFPYERGRNYWLVIRCEGRTARIKYNEELIGKRASVAHKRMEKLRDLCNMETARVALSYFQKHGLRALILKSKNKLEGIDSDYEYAEWYEKTRPTEAELLRQRAEAVRESDPLFSIVIPVYATPDQYLRELLDSILRQSYPKLEVCIADGSPRGRDKGALLQHYASRDARVRYELLGENRGISGNTNAALQMAKGDFIVLCDHDDVLPEHALYACKRAIEANPGCDCLYSDEDKLDMDGGSLFDPNFKPDFNQDMLTSVNYICHLFVVKKSLQEKIGIFDSAYDGAQDYDFILRVTEQAERIVHIPEVLYHWRCHMNSTASNPESKLYAFEAGARAIRAHYKRVWPEIKISEIRKGVDYGIYHTIFALSEEPLVSVIIPNKDHTEDLDTAIRSLLERGSYKNLEFIVVENNSTEQKTWDYYERIQRELPAVRVVRWEGPFNFSAINNFGVQSARGEYLLFMNNDVELINPDTVRELLGYAQRPDVGAVGCRLLYEDDTVQHAGVVIGFGGIAGHTFIGLHELQNSYFHRAVTAQDYSAVTAACLLTKKQLFLSVGGFTEELAVAFNDIDLCLKLRAAGKLVVYNPYALLHHYESKSRGLEDTPEKVERFNREIACFMKRWPDILRSGDPYYNPNLTLRKSNFSLRDLDKEQIGEPYHIEGIEKYL
;
A
#
# COMPACT_ATOMS: atom_id res chain seq x y z
N MET A 1 2.30 34.83 -24.18
CA MET A 1 2.40 34.91 -22.71
C MET A 1 1.40 33.98 -22.06
N LYS A 2 1.91 32.86 -21.53
CA LYS A 2 1.30 32.02 -20.50
C LYS A 2 2.16 32.17 -19.26
N TYR A 3 1.57 32.08 -18.08
CA TYR A 3 2.29 32.15 -16.83
C TYR A 3 1.52 31.40 -15.76
N LYS A 4 2.24 30.92 -14.75
CA LYS A 4 1.67 30.40 -13.50
C LYS A 4 2.52 30.91 -12.34
N ILE A 5 1.86 31.18 -11.22
CA ILE A 5 2.51 31.43 -9.95
C ILE A 5 2.31 30.14 -9.17
N ASP A 6 3.37 29.36 -9.05
CA ASP A 6 3.31 28.03 -8.44
C ASP A 6 3.24 28.14 -6.92
N VAL A 7 3.98 29.11 -6.35
CA VAL A 7 4.07 29.30 -4.91
C VAL A 7 4.04 30.77 -4.55
N VAL A 8 3.27 31.09 -3.50
CA VAL A 8 3.28 32.41 -2.84
C VAL A 8 3.46 32.18 -1.35
N ARG A 9 4.55 32.72 -0.78
CA ARG A 9 4.86 32.57 0.65
C ARG A 9 5.07 33.93 1.30
N ILE A 10 4.53 34.11 2.49
CA ILE A 10 4.87 35.20 3.40
C ILE A 10 5.80 34.61 4.48
N ARG A 11 6.99 35.20 4.67
CA ARG A 11 7.89 34.87 5.79
C ARG A 11 8.37 36.17 6.43
N GLU A 12 8.08 36.34 7.72
CA GLU A 12 8.40 37.55 8.50
C GLU A 12 7.93 38.82 7.78
N ASN A 13 8.88 39.55 7.15
CA ASN A 13 8.68 40.83 6.45
C ASN A 13 8.91 40.72 4.93
N TYR A 14 8.76 39.55 4.32
CA TYR A 14 8.94 39.36 2.87
C TYR A 14 7.85 38.49 2.26
N ILE A 15 7.46 38.82 1.02
CA ILE A 15 6.76 37.90 0.12
C ILE A 15 7.77 37.28 -0.84
N THR A 16 7.67 35.98 -1.04
CA THR A 16 8.38 35.22 -2.07
C THR A 16 7.39 34.60 -3.03
N LEU A 17 7.63 34.78 -4.33
CA LEU A 17 6.84 34.28 -5.44
C LEU A 17 7.71 33.36 -6.29
N ASN A 18 7.31 32.11 -6.46
CA ASN A 18 7.87 31.21 -7.45
C ASN A 18 6.86 31.01 -8.57
N GLY A 19 7.34 30.93 -9.81
CA GLY A 19 6.49 30.56 -10.93
C GLY A 19 7.25 30.51 -12.24
N TRP A 20 6.50 30.53 -13.34
CA TRP A 20 7.08 30.54 -14.68
C TRP A 20 6.28 31.44 -15.61
N VAL A 21 6.97 31.91 -16.65
CA VAL A 21 6.38 32.72 -17.73
C VAL A 21 6.98 32.28 -19.05
N VAL A 22 6.11 31.99 -20.01
CA VAL A 22 6.53 31.64 -21.38
C VAL A 22 5.85 32.52 -22.42
N GLY A 23 6.65 32.98 -23.39
CA GLY A 23 6.19 33.69 -24.57
C GLY A 23 5.78 32.75 -25.70
N LYS A 24 5.43 33.31 -26.85
CA LYS A 24 5.16 32.51 -28.07
C LYS A 24 6.38 31.73 -28.53
N ARG A 25 7.59 32.24 -28.25
CA ARG A 25 8.86 31.57 -28.56
C ARG A 25 9.68 31.43 -27.28
N PRO A 26 10.61 30.46 -27.21
CA PRO A 26 11.45 30.30 -26.03
C PRO A 26 12.36 31.51 -25.76
N GLU A 27 12.62 32.33 -26.78
CA GLU A 27 13.50 33.50 -26.67
C GLU A 27 12.79 34.76 -26.19
N SER A 28 11.48 34.71 -25.97
CA SER A 28 10.67 35.88 -25.61
C SER A 28 11.13 36.49 -24.28
N ALA A 29 11.50 37.77 -24.30
CA ALA A 29 11.91 38.49 -23.10
C ALA A 29 10.72 38.72 -22.16
N VAL A 30 10.94 38.45 -20.87
CA VAL A 30 9.96 38.67 -19.80
C VAL A 30 10.51 39.74 -18.86
N LEU A 31 9.68 40.74 -18.57
CA LEU A 31 9.98 41.81 -17.62
C LEU A 31 9.06 41.69 -16.41
N TYR A 32 9.65 41.81 -15.24
CA TYR A 32 8.94 41.76 -13.96
C TYR A 32 9.03 43.13 -13.28
N THR A 33 7.96 43.54 -12.62
CA THR A 33 7.94 44.72 -11.75
C THR A 33 7.04 44.43 -10.57
N VAL A 34 7.47 44.75 -9.36
CA VAL A 34 6.62 44.67 -8.17
C VAL A 34 6.17 46.07 -7.79
N LEU A 35 4.86 46.24 -7.53
CA LEU A 35 4.27 47.50 -7.11
C LEU A 35 3.68 47.39 -5.70
N ASP A 36 3.75 48.47 -4.92
CA ASP A 36 3.10 48.60 -3.61
C ASP A 36 1.61 48.96 -3.71
N GLY A 37 0.97 49.16 -2.53
CA GLY A 37 -0.42 49.58 -2.31
C GLY A 37 -0.89 50.75 -3.18
N ASN A 38 0.03 51.67 -3.48
CA ASN A 38 -0.20 52.91 -4.23
C ASN A 38 0.22 52.80 -5.70
N ARG A 39 0.54 51.59 -6.17
CA ARG A 39 1.04 51.25 -7.51
C ARG A 39 2.41 51.86 -7.82
N GLN A 40 3.20 52.19 -6.80
CA GLN A 40 4.58 52.64 -6.98
C GLN A 40 5.51 51.42 -7.06
N PRO A 41 6.50 51.41 -7.97
CA PRO A 41 7.48 50.34 -8.03
C PRO A 41 8.27 50.22 -6.72
N ILE A 42 8.45 48.99 -6.25
CA ILE A 42 9.30 48.69 -5.10
C ILE A 42 10.47 47.82 -5.54
N GLU A 43 11.53 47.86 -4.74
CA GLU A 43 12.70 47.02 -4.96
C GLU A 43 12.35 45.55 -4.68
N PHE A 44 12.81 44.66 -5.56
CA PHE A 44 12.65 43.23 -5.44
C PHE A 44 13.88 42.52 -5.99
N LYS A 45 14.15 41.33 -5.46
CA LYS A 45 15.18 40.43 -5.97
C LYS A 45 14.51 39.41 -6.88
N ILE A 46 15.15 39.09 -8.01
CA ILE A 46 14.70 38.04 -8.92
C ILE A 46 15.86 37.09 -9.23
N VAL A 47 15.57 35.80 -9.20
CA VAL A 47 16.44 34.74 -9.71
C VAL A 47 15.66 34.01 -10.79
N SER A 48 16.23 33.89 -11.98
CA SER A 48 15.63 33.07 -13.04
C SER A 48 15.92 31.60 -12.75
N THR A 49 14.95 30.72 -12.99
CA THR A 49 15.08 29.29 -12.70
C THR A 49 14.81 28.42 -13.93
N ARG A 50 15.51 27.29 -14.01
CA ARG A 50 15.33 26.30 -15.06
C ARG A 50 14.02 25.54 -14.85
N ARG A 51 13.22 25.40 -15.91
CA ARG A 51 11.92 24.70 -15.89
C ARG A 51 11.75 23.84 -17.14
N ASP A 52 12.42 22.70 -17.12
CA ASP A 52 12.45 21.76 -18.24
C ASP A 52 11.05 21.18 -18.50
N ASP A 53 10.26 20.94 -17.45
CA ASP A 53 8.85 20.56 -17.52
C ASP A 53 8.01 21.57 -18.31
N VAL A 54 8.16 22.87 -18.01
CA VAL A 54 7.43 23.95 -18.69
C VAL A 54 7.84 24.04 -20.15
N SER A 55 9.14 23.89 -20.45
CA SER A 55 9.64 23.92 -21.83
C SER A 55 9.11 22.74 -22.66
N GLN A 56 9.08 21.52 -22.09
CA GLN A 56 8.53 20.34 -22.74
C GLN A 56 7.02 20.51 -23.00
N ILE A 57 6.28 21.07 -22.03
CA ILE A 57 4.85 21.31 -22.17
C ILE A 57 4.57 22.31 -23.30
N TYR A 58 5.20 23.48 -23.28
CA TYR A 58 4.83 24.58 -24.19
C TYR A 58 5.58 24.61 -25.51
N TYR A 59 6.77 24.02 -25.59
CA TYR A 59 7.62 24.01 -26.78
C TYR A 59 7.89 22.60 -27.34
N LYS A 60 7.35 21.54 -26.70
CA LYS A 60 7.46 20.14 -27.12
C LYS A 60 8.90 19.61 -27.21
N ARG A 61 9.83 20.29 -26.55
CA ARG A 61 11.23 19.92 -26.39
C ARG A 61 11.77 20.58 -25.14
N VAL A 62 12.81 20.00 -24.55
CA VAL A 62 13.58 20.69 -23.53
C VAL A 62 14.30 21.87 -24.17
N VAL A 63 14.11 23.06 -23.62
CA VAL A 63 14.85 24.26 -24.03
C VAL A 63 15.84 24.60 -22.93
N ASP A 64 17.11 24.73 -23.29
CA ASP A 64 18.18 25.10 -22.37
C ASP A 64 18.14 26.61 -22.06
N ARG A 65 17.11 27.02 -21.30
CA ARG A 65 16.88 28.39 -20.82
C ARG A 65 16.09 28.40 -19.52
N ASP A 66 16.30 29.46 -18.74
CA ASP A 66 15.48 29.75 -17.57
C ASP A 66 14.13 30.32 -17.98
N LEU A 67 13.07 29.54 -17.73
CA LEU A 67 11.67 29.92 -18.00
C LEU A 67 10.88 30.18 -16.70
N GLY A 68 11.50 29.86 -15.56
CA GLY A 68 10.99 30.11 -14.22
C GLY A 68 11.54 31.39 -13.61
N PHE A 69 10.92 31.83 -12.53
CA PHE A 69 11.40 32.93 -11.71
C PHE A 69 11.14 32.68 -10.23
N ASP A 70 12.03 33.20 -9.40
CA ASP A 70 11.88 33.39 -7.97
C ASP A 70 12.00 34.88 -7.66
N ILE A 71 10.90 35.52 -7.27
CA ILE A 71 10.82 36.94 -6.93
C ILE A 71 10.61 37.10 -5.44
N ARG A 72 11.46 37.89 -4.78
CA ARG A 72 11.32 38.23 -3.36
C ARG A 72 11.29 39.74 -3.16
N PHE A 73 10.33 40.23 -2.38
CA PHE A 73 10.20 41.66 -2.07
C PHE A 73 9.73 41.89 -0.62
N PRO A 74 10.04 43.06 -0.03
CA PRO A 74 9.59 43.43 1.31
C PRO A 74 8.07 43.44 1.42
N TYR A 75 7.57 42.96 2.54
CA TYR A 75 6.15 42.83 2.84
C TYR A 75 5.84 43.48 4.18
N GLU A 76 4.83 44.34 4.17
CA GLU A 76 4.20 44.89 5.37
C GLU A 76 2.80 44.30 5.53
N ARG A 77 2.50 43.86 6.75
CA ARG A 77 1.24 43.20 7.10
C ARG A 77 0.03 44.08 6.74
N GLY A 78 -1.02 43.47 6.19
CA GLY A 78 -2.24 44.18 5.77
C GLY A 78 -2.13 45.03 4.49
N ARG A 79 -0.94 45.21 3.88
CA ARG A 79 -0.78 45.97 2.64
C ARG A 79 -1.00 45.12 1.38
N ASN A 80 -1.36 45.78 0.29
CA ASN A 80 -1.53 45.17 -1.04
C ASN A 80 -0.27 45.36 -1.87
N TYR A 81 0.07 44.35 -2.67
CA TYR A 81 1.18 44.38 -3.62
C TYR A 81 0.74 43.82 -4.97
N TRP A 82 1.44 44.17 -6.05
CA TRP A 82 1.19 43.63 -7.38
C TRP A 82 2.45 43.18 -8.08
N LEU A 83 2.47 41.95 -8.58
CA LEU A 83 3.45 41.53 -9.59
C LEU A 83 2.90 41.89 -10.97
N VAL A 84 3.67 42.67 -11.72
CA VAL A 84 3.40 43.02 -13.11
C VAL A 84 4.39 42.25 -13.98
N ILE A 85 3.85 41.36 -14.81
CA ILE A 85 4.63 40.56 -15.77
C ILE A 85 4.35 41.08 -17.16
N ARG A 86 5.39 41.42 -17.93
CA ARG A 86 5.27 41.83 -19.33
C ARG A 86 6.07 40.90 -20.23
N CYS A 87 5.41 40.35 -21.24
CA CYS A 87 6.06 39.50 -22.24
C CYS A 87 5.36 39.72 -23.59
N GLU A 88 6.13 40.07 -24.62
CA GLU A 88 5.65 40.27 -26.00
C GLU A 88 4.44 41.21 -26.10
N GLY A 89 4.51 42.36 -25.43
CA GLY A 89 3.43 43.37 -25.43
C GLY A 89 2.19 43.01 -24.60
N ARG A 90 2.12 41.80 -24.01
CA ARG A 90 1.07 41.42 -23.05
C ARG A 90 1.51 41.76 -21.64
N THR A 91 0.56 42.24 -20.82
CA THR A 91 0.80 42.56 -19.40
C THR A 91 -0.16 41.77 -18.52
N ALA A 92 0.36 41.04 -17.55
CA ALA A 92 -0.39 40.44 -16.46
C ALA A 92 -0.13 41.23 -15.17
N ARG A 93 -1.18 41.44 -14.37
CA ARG A 93 -1.09 42.10 -13.07
C ARG A 93 -1.71 41.17 -12.03
N ILE A 94 -0.90 40.64 -11.14
CA ILE A 94 -1.34 39.71 -10.09
C ILE A 94 -1.28 40.43 -8.74
N LYS A 95 -2.43 40.53 -8.05
CA LYS A 95 -2.53 41.15 -6.73
C LYS A 95 -2.20 40.15 -5.63
N TYR A 96 -1.48 40.60 -4.61
CA TYR A 96 -1.15 39.86 -3.40
C TYR A 96 -1.50 40.68 -2.15
N ASN A 97 -2.16 40.05 -1.19
CA ASN A 97 -2.37 40.55 0.17
C ASN A 97 -2.60 39.36 1.12
N GLU A 98 -2.59 39.60 2.43
CA GLU A 98 -2.72 38.56 3.47
C GLU A 98 -3.97 37.70 3.27
N GLU A 99 -5.11 38.32 3.01
CA GLU A 99 -6.39 37.64 2.81
C GLU A 99 -6.45 36.80 1.52
N LEU A 100 -5.87 37.29 0.42
CA LEU A 100 -5.83 36.57 -0.87
C LEU A 100 -4.78 35.45 -0.86
N ILE A 101 -3.68 35.62 -0.13
CA ILE A 101 -2.67 34.57 0.06
C ILE A 101 -3.23 33.49 0.99
N GLY A 102 -3.91 33.87 2.08
CA GLY A 102 -4.64 32.96 2.95
C GLY A 102 -5.77 32.23 2.22
N LYS A 103 -6.56 32.93 1.38
CA LYS A 103 -7.58 32.32 0.51
C LYS A 103 -6.95 31.38 -0.51
N ARG A 104 -5.80 31.69 -1.11
CA ARG A 104 -5.08 30.79 -2.02
C ARG A 104 -4.46 29.57 -1.33
N ALA A 105 -4.08 29.71 -0.07
CA ALA A 105 -3.65 28.61 0.77
C ALA A 105 -4.83 27.76 1.28
N SER A 106 -6.06 28.29 1.25
CA SER A 106 -7.25 27.59 1.75
C SER A 106 -7.61 26.35 0.91
N VAL A 107 -8.08 25.32 1.61
CA VAL A 107 -8.59 24.04 1.09
C VAL A 107 -9.59 24.26 -0.05
N ALA A 108 -10.53 25.18 0.10
CA ALA A 108 -11.54 25.48 -0.93
C ALA A 108 -10.93 26.04 -2.23
N HIS A 109 -9.85 26.81 -2.15
CA HIS A 109 -9.18 27.37 -3.33
C HIS A 109 -8.30 26.34 -4.04
N LYS A 110 -7.54 25.53 -3.28
CA LYS A 110 -6.77 24.41 -3.83
C LYS A 110 -7.69 23.39 -4.52
N ARG A 111 -8.88 23.12 -3.96
CA ARG A 111 -9.90 22.23 -4.56
C ARG A 111 -10.42 22.79 -5.88
N MET A 112 -10.76 24.08 -5.91
CA MET A 112 -11.21 24.78 -7.11
C MET A 112 -10.11 24.84 -8.19
N GLU A 113 -8.85 25.01 -7.81
CA GLU A 113 -7.72 25.04 -8.75
C GLU A 113 -7.43 23.66 -9.34
N LYS A 114 -7.45 22.58 -8.54
CA LYS A 114 -7.30 21.19 -8.99
C LYS A 114 -8.43 20.78 -9.94
N LEU A 115 -9.69 21.17 -9.64
CA LEU A 115 -10.84 21.04 -10.55
C LEU A 115 -10.66 21.81 -11.86
N ARG A 116 -10.07 23.00 -11.81
CA ARG A 116 -9.82 23.83 -13.00
C ARG A 116 -8.68 23.26 -13.87
N ASP A 117 -7.66 22.67 -13.25
CA ASP A 117 -6.57 21.95 -13.94
C ASP A 117 -7.07 20.65 -14.59
N LEU A 118 -8.05 19.97 -13.99
CA LEU A 118 -8.76 18.86 -14.62
C LEU A 118 -9.52 19.27 -15.89
N CYS A 119 -10.09 20.47 -15.90
CA CYS A 119 -10.81 21.04 -17.04
C CYS A 119 -9.89 21.70 -18.09
N ASN A 120 -8.56 21.56 -17.97
CA ASN A 120 -7.63 22.15 -18.93
C ASN A 120 -7.54 21.32 -20.24
N MET A 121 -7.23 22.00 -21.34
CA MET A 121 -7.15 21.41 -22.70
C MET A 121 -6.08 20.32 -22.87
N GLU A 122 -5.08 20.25 -21.99
CA GLU A 122 -4.03 19.23 -22.04
C GLU A 122 -4.42 17.96 -21.30
N THR A 123 -5.12 18.08 -20.15
CA THR A 123 -5.79 16.97 -19.48
C THR A 123 -6.81 16.33 -20.42
N ALA A 124 -7.53 17.13 -21.21
CA ALA A 124 -8.43 16.63 -22.26
C ALA A 124 -7.69 15.88 -23.40
N ARG A 125 -6.48 16.30 -23.78
CA ARG A 125 -5.65 15.58 -24.76
C ARG A 125 -5.07 14.29 -24.20
N VAL A 126 -4.62 14.27 -22.95
CA VAL A 126 -4.17 13.06 -22.26
C VAL A 126 -5.34 12.09 -22.10
N ALA A 127 -6.51 12.60 -21.70
CA ALA A 127 -7.76 11.85 -21.67
C ALA A 127 -8.10 11.27 -23.04
N LEU A 128 -7.96 12.04 -24.12
CA LEU A 128 -8.19 11.57 -25.49
C LEU A 128 -7.18 10.49 -25.92
N SER A 129 -5.89 10.64 -25.59
CA SER A 129 -4.87 9.61 -25.87
C SER A 129 -5.08 8.34 -25.06
N TYR A 130 -5.53 8.48 -23.81
CA TYR A 130 -5.88 7.37 -22.93
C TYR A 130 -7.15 6.66 -23.42
N PHE A 131 -8.15 7.42 -23.88
CA PHE A 131 -9.34 6.92 -24.56
C PHE A 131 -8.99 6.15 -25.84
N GLN A 132 -8.09 6.68 -26.67
CA GLN A 132 -7.64 6.02 -27.90
C GLN A 132 -6.93 4.69 -27.61
N LYS A 133 -6.23 4.58 -26.46
CA LYS A 133 -5.47 3.37 -26.08
C LYS A 133 -6.29 2.36 -25.27
N HIS A 134 -7.25 2.81 -24.46
CA HIS A 134 -7.93 1.99 -23.44
C HIS A 134 -9.47 2.08 -23.49
N GLY A 135 -10.05 2.90 -24.38
CA GLY A 135 -11.51 3.01 -24.57
C GLY A 135 -12.22 3.99 -23.62
N LEU A 136 -13.52 4.21 -23.88
CA LEU A 136 -14.35 5.22 -23.17
C LEU A 136 -14.57 4.85 -21.71
N ARG A 137 -14.81 3.56 -21.45
CA ARG A 137 -15.06 3.02 -20.11
C ARG A 137 -13.87 3.30 -19.19
N ALA A 138 -12.65 2.98 -19.64
CA ALA A 138 -11.42 3.23 -18.89
C ALA A 138 -11.17 4.73 -18.64
N LEU A 139 -11.54 5.61 -19.59
CA LEU A 139 -11.39 7.06 -19.41
C LEU A 139 -12.35 7.63 -18.35
N ILE A 140 -13.64 7.25 -18.41
CA ILE A 140 -14.64 7.69 -17.44
C ILE A 140 -14.20 7.30 -16.03
N LEU A 141 -13.68 6.08 -15.90
CA LEU A 141 -13.23 5.51 -14.64
C LEU A 141 -11.97 6.18 -14.08
N LYS A 142 -10.95 6.38 -14.92
CA LYS A 142 -9.76 7.16 -14.57
C LYS A 142 -10.11 8.57 -14.10
N SER A 143 -11.11 9.18 -14.72
CA SER A 143 -11.60 10.51 -14.35
C SER A 143 -12.33 10.51 -13.01
N LYS A 144 -13.12 9.47 -12.73
CA LYS A 144 -13.79 9.26 -11.45
C LYS A 144 -12.78 9.09 -10.30
N ASN A 145 -11.76 8.24 -10.47
CA ASN A 145 -10.72 8.03 -9.44
C ASN A 145 -9.91 9.30 -9.17
N LYS A 146 -9.67 10.10 -10.21
CA LYS A 146 -8.98 11.39 -10.08
C LYS A 146 -9.83 12.45 -9.36
N LEU A 147 -11.16 12.34 -9.39
CA LEU A 147 -12.09 13.18 -8.62
C LEU A 147 -12.22 12.70 -7.17
N GLU A 148 -12.29 11.38 -6.92
CA GLU A 148 -12.32 10.80 -5.57
C GLU A 148 -11.03 11.09 -4.79
N GLY A 149 -9.87 11.03 -5.44
CA GLY A 149 -8.59 11.44 -4.84
C GLY A 149 -8.46 12.94 -4.55
N ILE A 150 -9.39 13.80 -4.98
CA ILE A 150 -9.44 15.21 -4.56
C ILE A 150 -10.14 15.35 -3.21
N ASP A 151 -11.19 14.56 -2.96
CA ASP A 151 -11.91 14.61 -1.69
C ASP A 151 -11.08 13.95 -0.57
N SER A 152 -10.33 12.89 -0.89
CA SER A 152 -9.39 12.21 0.03
C SER A 152 -8.26 13.11 0.57
N ASP A 153 -7.68 14.00 -0.25
CA ASP A 153 -6.57 14.88 0.17
C ASP A 153 -6.98 15.86 1.29
N TYR A 154 -8.26 16.26 1.32
CA TYR A 154 -8.77 17.22 2.30
C TYR A 154 -9.31 16.54 3.55
N GLU A 155 -9.93 15.35 3.40
CA GLU A 155 -10.29 14.50 4.52
C GLU A 155 -9.04 14.09 5.33
N TYR A 156 -7.92 13.81 4.65
CA TYR A 156 -6.70 13.42 5.33
C TYR A 156 -6.04 14.56 6.11
N ALA A 157 -5.95 15.78 5.58
CA ALA A 157 -5.38 16.90 6.32
C ALA A 157 -6.16 17.19 7.62
N GLU A 158 -7.49 17.14 7.58
CA GLU A 158 -8.33 17.27 8.77
C GLU A 158 -8.15 16.09 9.73
N TRP A 159 -8.07 14.86 9.20
CA TRP A 159 -7.80 13.66 9.98
C TRP A 159 -6.45 13.75 10.70
N TYR A 160 -5.38 14.13 10.01
CA TYR A 160 -4.03 14.25 10.56
C TYR A 160 -3.95 15.32 11.64
N GLU A 161 -4.64 16.45 11.48
CA GLU A 161 -4.74 17.48 12.52
C GLU A 161 -5.46 16.97 13.78
N LYS A 162 -6.44 16.07 13.64
CA LYS A 162 -7.13 15.43 14.77
C LYS A 162 -6.30 14.33 15.45
N THR A 163 -5.40 13.65 14.73
CA THR A 163 -4.65 12.50 15.26
C THR A 163 -3.22 12.82 15.69
N ARG A 164 -2.60 13.87 15.15
CA ARG A 164 -1.26 14.27 15.59
C ARG A 164 -1.27 14.72 17.05
N PRO A 165 -0.17 14.52 17.80
CA PRO A 165 -0.07 15.00 19.18
C PRO A 165 -0.27 16.51 19.28
N THR A 166 -1.00 16.93 20.32
CA THR A 166 -1.12 18.34 20.68
C THR A 166 0.19 18.85 21.30
N GLU A 167 0.39 20.17 21.31
CA GLU A 167 1.56 20.77 21.99
C GLU A 167 1.63 20.38 23.47
N ALA A 168 0.48 20.29 24.15
CA ALA A 168 0.42 19.85 25.54
C ALA A 168 0.90 18.40 25.72
N GLU A 169 0.57 17.53 24.76
CA GLU A 169 1.04 16.14 24.75
C GLU A 169 2.55 16.06 24.47
N LEU A 170 3.08 16.85 23.53
CA LEU A 170 4.52 16.92 23.26
C LEU A 170 5.30 17.45 24.48
N LEU A 171 4.77 18.46 25.18
CA LEU A 171 5.35 18.97 26.41
C LEU A 171 5.33 17.92 27.53
N ARG A 172 4.25 17.14 27.64
CA ARG A 172 4.15 16.01 28.59
C ARG A 172 5.21 14.95 28.31
N GLN A 173 5.38 14.58 27.04
CA GLN A 173 6.40 13.61 26.60
C GLN A 173 7.82 14.10 26.93
N ARG A 174 8.11 15.39 26.66
CA ARG A 174 9.42 16.01 26.98
C ARG A 174 9.69 16.11 28.48
N ALA A 175 8.64 16.24 29.29
CA ALA A 175 8.73 16.29 30.75
C ALA A 175 8.85 14.91 31.41
N GLU A 176 8.61 13.83 30.66
CA GLU A 176 8.76 12.47 31.16
C GLU A 176 10.23 12.17 31.51
N ALA A 177 10.46 11.66 32.72
CA ALA A 177 11.80 11.34 33.18
C ALA A 177 12.37 10.14 32.41
N VAL A 178 13.50 10.34 31.75
CA VAL A 178 14.23 9.29 31.04
C VAL A 178 14.87 8.35 32.05
N ARG A 179 14.55 7.06 31.93
CA ARG A 179 15.14 6.00 32.78
C ARG A 179 16.38 5.43 32.10
N GLU A 180 17.25 4.85 32.92
CA GLU A 180 18.45 4.17 32.41
C GLU A 180 18.10 3.02 31.44
N SER A 181 17.04 2.29 31.75
CA SER A 181 16.51 1.18 30.95
C SER A 181 15.81 1.59 29.65
N ASP A 182 15.56 2.87 29.42
CA ASP A 182 14.88 3.31 28.20
C ASP A 182 15.81 3.15 26.99
N PRO A 183 15.30 2.84 25.78
CA PRO A 183 16.15 2.53 24.63
C PRO A 183 16.90 3.76 24.09
N LEU A 184 18.20 3.65 23.82
CA LEU A 184 18.91 4.63 23.00
C LEU A 184 18.69 4.32 21.51
N PHE A 185 18.19 5.29 20.75
CA PHE A 185 18.05 5.17 19.28
C PHE A 185 19.26 5.78 18.57
N SER A 186 19.88 5.02 17.66
CA SER A 186 20.87 5.56 16.71
C SER A 186 20.23 5.73 15.34
N ILE A 187 20.05 6.98 14.91
CA ILE A 187 19.58 7.28 13.56
C ILE A 187 20.77 7.24 12.60
N VAL A 188 20.71 6.35 11.61
CA VAL A 188 21.78 6.11 10.62
C VAL A 188 21.38 6.76 9.30
N ILE A 189 22.19 7.72 8.85
CA ILE A 189 21.86 8.59 7.70
C ILE A 189 23.02 8.60 6.69
N PRO A 190 22.86 8.00 5.51
CA PRO A 190 23.79 8.17 4.39
C PRO A 190 23.55 9.52 3.69
N VAL A 191 24.60 10.29 3.44
CA VAL A 191 24.52 11.59 2.74
C VAL A 191 25.31 11.54 1.44
N TYR A 192 24.71 12.04 0.35
CA TYR A 192 25.38 12.19 -0.94
C TYR A 192 24.84 13.37 -1.74
N ALA A 193 25.65 14.42 -1.89
CA ALA A 193 25.32 15.65 -2.61
C ALA A 193 23.97 16.29 -2.22
N THR A 194 23.54 16.07 -0.97
CA THR A 194 22.22 16.47 -0.46
C THR A 194 22.06 18.00 -0.44
N PRO A 195 20.91 18.56 -0.83
CA PRO A 195 20.65 19.99 -0.65
C PRO A 195 20.69 20.39 0.83
N ASP A 196 21.38 21.50 1.15
CA ASP A 196 21.54 21.97 2.54
C ASP A 196 20.21 22.18 3.26
N GLN A 197 19.18 22.63 2.54
CA GLN A 197 17.85 22.83 3.10
C GLN A 197 17.25 21.51 3.61
N TYR A 198 17.30 20.45 2.80
CA TYR A 198 16.73 19.16 3.15
C TYR A 198 17.44 18.55 4.35
N LEU A 199 18.77 18.59 4.35
CA LEU A 199 19.56 18.10 5.48
C LEU A 199 19.29 18.90 6.77
N ARG A 200 19.09 20.22 6.68
CA ARG A 200 18.70 21.04 7.84
C ARG A 200 17.32 20.66 8.37
N GLU A 201 16.34 20.52 7.48
CA GLU A 201 14.97 20.15 7.85
C GLU A 201 14.93 18.77 8.54
N LEU A 202 15.67 17.80 8.00
CA LEU A 202 15.86 16.48 8.60
C LEU A 202 16.48 16.58 10.00
N LEU A 203 17.65 17.21 10.13
CA LEU A 203 18.37 17.30 11.40
C LEU A 203 17.57 18.05 12.46
N ASP A 204 16.92 19.16 12.09
CA ASP A 204 16.04 19.89 12.98
C ASP A 204 14.86 19.01 13.46
N SER A 205 14.29 18.19 12.59
CA SER A 205 13.19 17.28 12.96
C SER A 205 13.60 16.18 13.93
N ILE A 206 14.84 15.65 13.79
CA ILE A 206 15.41 14.65 14.70
C ILE A 206 15.78 15.30 16.05
N LEU A 207 16.34 16.50 16.04
CA LEU A 207 16.76 17.17 17.27
C LEU A 207 15.59 17.70 18.10
N ARG A 208 14.42 17.93 17.48
CA ARG A 208 13.15 18.34 18.13
C ARG A 208 12.33 17.18 18.71
N GLN A 209 12.76 15.94 18.52
CA GLN A 209 12.05 14.76 19.06
C GLN A 209 11.73 14.94 20.55
N SER A 210 10.51 14.60 20.94
CA SER A 210 10.03 14.68 22.32
C SER A 210 10.71 13.64 23.21
N TYR A 211 11.24 12.56 22.62
CA TYR A 211 12.10 11.59 23.28
C TYR A 211 13.59 11.96 23.12
N PRO A 212 14.33 12.21 24.22
CA PRO A 212 15.66 12.82 24.13
C PRO A 212 16.82 11.82 23.98
N LYS A 213 16.63 10.53 24.29
CA LYS A 213 17.69 9.50 24.30
C LYS A 213 17.94 8.97 22.87
N LEU A 214 18.60 9.81 22.07
CA LEU A 214 18.94 9.54 20.69
C LEU A 214 20.39 9.97 20.37
N GLU A 215 20.95 9.41 19.30
CA GLU A 215 22.12 9.94 18.60
C GLU A 215 21.91 9.90 17.09
N VAL A 216 22.57 10.80 16.37
CA VAL A 216 22.50 10.91 14.91
C VAL A 216 23.87 10.56 14.34
N CYS A 217 23.94 9.52 13.52
CA CYS A 217 25.15 9.02 12.89
C CYS A 217 25.08 9.27 11.38
N ILE A 218 25.94 10.15 10.87
CA ILE A 218 25.86 10.65 9.49
C ILE A 218 27.15 10.32 8.73
N ALA A 219 27.05 9.60 7.62
CA ALA A 219 28.20 9.35 6.77
C ALA A 219 28.03 10.05 5.42
N ASP A 220 28.91 11.01 5.14
CA ASP A 220 28.88 11.80 3.92
C ASP A 220 29.84 11.22 2.87
N GLY A 221 29.25 10.55 1.88
CA GLY A 221 29.95 10.01 0.71
C GLY A 221 30.10 11.01 -0.44
N SER A 222 29.79 12.29 -0.23
CA SER A 222 29.93 13.32 -1.25
C SER A 222 31.41 13.54 -1.63
N PRO A 223 31.71 13.84 -2.90
CA PRO A 223 33.05 14.24 -3.29
C PRO A 223 33.44 15.56 -2.61
N ARG A 224 34.75 15.74 -2.39
CA ARG A 224 35.32 16.97 -1.80
C ARG A 224 34.77 18.22 -2.49
N GLY A 225 34.31 19.18 -1.69
CA GLY A 225 33.75 20.45 -2.17
C GLY A 225 32.25 20.41 -2.47
N ARG A 226 31.63 19.23 -2.47
CA ARG A 226 30.16 19.07 -2.42
C ARG A 226 29.69 18.41 -1.12
N ASP A 227 30.64 18.00 -0.27
CA ASP A 227 30.37 17.52 1.07
C ASP A 227 29.75 18.58 1.97
N LYS A 228 29.14 18.11 3.05
CA LYS A 228 28.37 18.88 4.02
C LYS A 228 29.16 19.10 5.30
N GLY A 229 30.49 18.98 5.26
CA GLY A 229 31.35 19.08 6.44
C GLY A 229 31.09 20.33 7.28
N ALA A 230 30.97 21.51 6.66
CA ALA A 230 30.70 22.75 7.38
C ALA A 230 29.32 22.77 8.07
N LEU A 231 28.30 22.22 7.41
CA LEU A 231 26.94 22.12 7.95
C LEU A 231 26.90 21.11 9.11
N LEU A 232 27.47 19.92 8.91
CA LEU A 232 27.52 18.86 9.91
C LEU A 232 28.34 19.28 11.14
N GLN A 233 29.47 19.97 10.93
CA GLN A 233 30.26 20.56 12.02
C GLN A 233 29.44 21.57 12.82
N HIS A 234 28.64 22.41 12.15
CA HIS A 234 27.77 23.37 12.83
C HIS A 234 26.79 22.68 13.79
N TYR A 235 26.12 21.62 13.34
CA TYR A 235 25.20 20.85 14.19
C TYR A 235 25.93 20.10 15.32
N ALA A 236 27.02 19.39 15.01
CA ALA A 236 27.82 18.66 15.99
C ALA A 236 28.43 19.57 17.08
N SER A 237 28.74 20.83 16.75
CA SER A 237 29.23 21.81 17.73
C SER A 237 28.16 22.30 18.72
N ARG A 238 26.88 22.18 18.35
CA ARG A 238 25.72 22.65 19.13
C ARG A 238 25.02 21.54 19.90
N ASP A 239 25.05 20.33 19.37
CA ASP A 239 24.40 19.17 19.97
C ASP A 239 25.33 17.95 19.90
N ALA A 240 25.75 17.48 21.08
CA ALA A 240 26.68 16.35 21.21
C ALA A 240 26.09 15.02 20.72
N ARG A 241 24.77 14.95 20.48
CA ARG A 241 24.10 13.79 19.90
C ARG A 241 24.41 13.63 18.41
N VAL A 242 24.90 14.67 17.72
CA VAL A 242 25.20 14.61 16.28
C VAL A 242 26.65 14.22 16.04
N ARG A 243 26.84 13.11 15.32
CA ARG A 243 28.14 12.55 14.93
C ARG A 243 28.18 12.35 13.44
N TYR A 244 29.32 12.67 12.83
CA TYR A 244 29.47 12.53 11.39
C TYR A 244 30.87 12.08 10.98
N GLU A 245 30.94 11.44 9.81
CA GLU A 245 32.16 11.06 9.12
C GLU A 245 32.10 11.56 7.67
N LEU A 246 33.20 12.17 7.19
CA LEU A 246 33.37 12.52 5.79
C LEU A 246 34.19 11.42 5.11
N LEU A 247 33.56 10.63 4.25
CA LEU A 247 34.21 9.47 3.63
C LEU A 247 35.22 9.87 2.54
N GLY A 248 35.00 11.04 1.93
CA GLY A 248 35.86 11.59 0.88
C GLY A 248 35.66 10.97 -0.52
N GLU A 249 34.92 9.87 -0.61
CA GLU A 249 34.51 9.20 -1.84
C GLU A 249 33.12 8.57 -1.67
N ASN A 250 32.41 8.33 -2.78
CA ASN A 250 31.12 7.67 -2.75
C ASN A 250 31.28 6.15 -2.74
N ARG A 251 30.87 5.50 -1.64
CA ARG A 251 30.94 4.03 -1.48
C ARG A 251 29.65 3.31 -1.86
N GLY A 252 28.74 3.99 -2.57
CA GLY A 252 27.39 3.49 -2.83
C GLY A 252 26.46 3.70 -1.64
N ILE A 253 25.18 3.37 -1.79
CA ILE A 253 24.20 3.62 -0.72
C ILE A 253 24.52 2.73 0.48
N SER A 254 24.71 1.42 0.24
CA SER A 254 25.06 0.48 1.31
C SER A 254 26.37 0.85 2.00
N GLY A 255 27.41 1.23 1.25
CA GLY A 255 28.71 1.59 1.82
C GLY A 255 28.64 2.84 2.70
N ASN A 256 27.89 3.86 2.29
CA ASN A 256 27.68 5.07 3.08
C ASN A 256 26.83 4.75 4.33
N THR A 257 25.74 3.99 4.20
CA THR A 257 24.91 3.56 5.33
C THR A 257 25.72 2.74 6.34
N ASN A 258 26.59 1.84 5.87
CA ASN A 258 27.44 1.01 6.72
C ASN A 258 28.44 1.84 7.54
N ALA A 259 29.01 2.91 6.97
CA ALA A 259 29.88 3.81 7.72
C ALA A 259 29.13 4.56 8.83
N ALA A 260 27.90 5.00 8.56
CA ALA A 260 27.03 5.59 9.58
C ALA A 260 26.64 4.55 10.65
N LEU A 261 26.34 3.30 10.26
CA LEU A 261 26.02 2.20 11.15
C LEU A 261 27.17 1.85 12.10
N GLN A 262 28.43 1.90 11.63
CA GLN A 262 29.61 1.65 12.47
C GLN A 262 29.76 2.68 13.61
N MET A 263 29.20 3.88 13.46
CA MET A 263 29.20 4.88 14.53
C MET A 263 28.14 4.58 15.59
N ALA A 264 27.10 3.81 15.31
CA ALA A 264 25.92 3.62 16.16
C ALA A 264 26.24 2.86 17.47
N LYS A 265 25.82 3.42 18.59
CA LYS A 265 25.96 2.91 19.96
C LYS A 265 24.63 2.55 20.61
N GLY A 266 23.51 2.94 20.02
CA GLY A 266 22.17 2.75 20.54
C GLY A 266 21.72 1.29 20.60
N ASP A 267 20.73 1.04 21.45
CA ASP A 267 20.08 -0.26 21.61
C ASP A 267 19.26 -0.63 20.37
N PHE A 268 18.80 0.38 19.63
CA PHE A 268 18.05 0.25 18.39
C PHE A 268 18.63 1.15 17.29
N ILE A 269 18.70 0.60 16.08
CA ILE A 269 19.12 1.28 14.86
C ILE A 269 17.88 1.76 14.11
N VAL A 270 17.88 3.02 13.71
CA VAL A 270 16.79 3.68 12.97
C VAL A 270 17.29 4.07 11.58
N LEU A 271 16.61 3.63 10.53
CA LEU A 271 16.95 3.99 9.15
C LEU A 271 16.21 5.27 8.75
N CYS A 272 16.95 6.26 8.25
CA CYS A 272 16.37 7.52 7.80
C CYS A 272 17.16 8.09 6.62
N ASP A 273 16.44 8.52 5.58
CA ASP A 273 17.04 9.13 4.41
C ASP A 273 17.33 10.62 4.62
N HIS A 274 18.33 11.14 3.91
CA HIS A 274 18.93 12.45 4.16
C HIS A 274 18.04 13.66 3.81
N ASP A 275 16.88 13.43 3.20
CA ASP A 275 15.94 14.44 2.71
C ASP A 275 14.53 14.34 3.29
N ASP A 276 14.30 13.40 4.20
CA ASP A 276 13.00 13.16 4.84
C ASP A 276 12.86 13.88 6.18
N VAL A 277 11.69 13.75 6.81
CA VAL A 277 11.35 14.44 8.06
C VAL A 277 10.65 13.48 9.02
N LEU A 278 10.97 13.57 10.30
CA LEU A 278 10.27 12.82 11.35
C LEU A 278 9.30 13.73 12.14
N PRO A 279 8.05 13.30 12.41
CA PRO A 279 7.19 13.96 13.39
C PRO A 279 7.84 14.00 14.77
N GLU A 280 7.60 15.04 15.56
CA GLU A 280 8.28 15.25 16.84
C GLU A 280 8.07 14.13 17.88
N HIS A 281 7.06 13.29 17.72
CA HIS A 281 6.74 12.18 18.63
C HIS A 281 7.25 10.82 18.15
N ALA A 282 7.91 10.72 16.98
CA ALA A 282 8.25 9.45 16.34
C ALA A 282 9.05 8.51 17.25
N LEU A 283 10.14 8.99 17.83
CA LEU A 283 10.96 8.16 18.73
C LEU A 283 10.29 7.86 20.07
N TYR A 284 9.39 8.74 20.53
CA TYR A 284 8.60 8.51 21.73
C TYR A 284 7.58 7.39 21.51
N ALA A 285 6.91 7.38 20.35
CA ALA A 285 6.02 6.30 19.93
C ALA A 285 6.78 4.96 19.79
N CYS A 286 7.98 4.98 19.22
CA CYS A 286 8.86 3.80 19.17
C CYS A 286 9.20 3.27 20.58
N LYS A 287 9.58 4.16 21.51
CA LYS A 287 9.84 3.80 22.91
C LYS A 287 8.62 3.15 23.56
N ARG A 288 7.43 3.75 23.41
CA ARG A 288 6.17 3.19 23.92
C ARG A 288 5.85 1.81 23.33
N ALA A 289 6.06 1.63 22.02
CA ALA A 289 5.80 0.37 21.36
C ALA A 289 6.73 -0.75 21.87
N ILE A 290 8.01 -0.44 22.12
CA ILE A 290 8.99 -1.37 22.72
C ILE A 290 8.59 -1.73 24.15
N GLU A 291 8.17 -0.76 24.97
CA GLU A 291 7.72 -1.01 26.34
C GLU A 291 6.47 -1.90 26.40
N ALA A 292 5.51 -1.66 25.50
CA ALA A 292 4.28 -2.44 25.40
C ALA A 292 4.53 -3.86 24.86
N ASN A 293 5.66 -4.08 24.17
CA ASN A 293 6.01 -5.34 23.53
C ASN A 293 7.40 -5.82 23.96
N PRO A 294 7.56 -6.36 25.20
CA PRO A 294 8.80 -6.98 25.62
C PRO A 294 9.27 -8.03 24.61
N GLY A 295 10.55 -7.99 24.26
CA GLY A 295 11.12 -8.85 23.22
C GLY A 295 10.98 -8.31 21.79
N CYS A 296 10.52 -7.07 21.59
CA CYS A 296 10.52 -6.43 20.28
C CYS A 296 11.91 -6.48 19.62
N ASP A 297 11.97 -7.11 18.44
CA ASP A 297 13.19 -7.30 17.65
C ASP A 297 13.33 -6.23 16.58
N CYS A 298 12.21 -5.84 15.96
CA CYS A 298 12.13 -4.70 15.07
C CYS A 298 10.71 -4.13 15.06
N LEU A 299 10.60 -2.89 14.63
CA LEU A 299 9.33 -2.20 14.45
C LEU A 299 9.33 -1.33 13.21
N TYR A 300 8.12 -1.08 12.69
CA TYR A 300 7.90 -0.15 11.59
C TYR A 300 6.63 0.66 11.80
N SER A 301 6.54 1.81 11.14
CA SER A 301 5.39 2.71 11.25
C SER A 301 4.66 2.88 9.93
N ASP A 302 3.45 3.45 10.00
CA ASP A 302 2.85 4.11 8.85
C ASP A 302 3.70 5.31 8.39
N GLU A 303 3.50 5.72 7.14
CA GLU A 303 4.25 6.81 6.51
C GLU A 303 3.32 7.67 5.64
N ASP A 304 3.81 8.85 5.27
CA ASP A 304 3.11 9.73 4.35
C ASP A 304 4.11 10.49 3.47
N LYS A 305 3.62 11.09 2.40
CA LYS A 305 4.41 11.87 1.46
C LYS A 305 4.35 13.35 1.76
N LEU A 306 5.53 13.97 1.77
CA LEU A 306 5.77 15.38 1.94
C LEU A 306 6.11 16.01 0.59
N ASP A 307 5.51 17.16 0.26
CA ASP A 307 5.86 17.87 -0.97
C ASP A 307 7.32 18.36 -0.98
N MET A 308 7.86 18.68 -2.17
CA MET A 308 9.26 19.10 -2.36
C MET A 308 9.72 20.20 -1.40
N ASP A 309 8.80 21.09 -1.01
CA ASP A 309 9.10 22.27 -0.24
C ASP A 309 8.81 22.12 1.27
N GLY A 310 8.36 20.94 1.70
CA GLY A 310 8.04 20.62 3.10
C GLY A 310 6.71 21.21 3.59
N GLY A 311 5.80 21.62 2.70
CA GLY A 311 4.63 22.42 3.04
C GLY A 311 3.33 21.64 3.24
N SER A 312 3.19 20.48 2.63
CA SER A 312 1.94 19.70 2.64
C SER A 312 2.20 18.20 2.64
N LEU A 313 1.35 17.50 3.40
CA LEU A 313 1.19 16.06 3.48
C LEU A 313 0.01 15.63 2.58
N PHE A 314 0.10 14.52 1.85
CA PHE A 314 -0.89 14.25 0.79
C PHE A 314 -1.13 12.79 0.34
N ASP A 315 -0.39 11.79 0.82
CA ASP A 315 -0.55 10.39 0.33
C ASP A 315 -0.17 9.38 1.43
N PRO A 316 -1.01 9.25 2.48
CA PRO A 316 -0.70 8.41 3.62
C PRO A 316 -0.82 6.92 3.28
N ASN A 317 0.21 6.17 3.67
CA ASN A 317 0.25 4.72 3.57
C ASN A 317 -0.01 4.09 4.95
N PHE A 318 -1.26 3.69 5.17
CA PHE A 318 -1.72 2.95 6.34
C PHE A 318 -1.53 1.45 6.11
N LYS A 319 -0.45 0.93 6.67
CA LYS A 319 0.08 -0.41 6.45
C LYS A 319 -0.66 -1.44 7.33
N PRO A 320 -0.75 -2.70 6.90
CA PRO A 320 -1.15 -3.78 7.80
C PRO A 320 -0.05 -4.09 8.82
N ASP A 321 -0.37 -4.92 9.82
CA ASP A 321 0.64 -5.64 10.58
C ASP A 321 1.45 -6.57 9.65
N PHE A 322 2.49 -7.21 10.21
CA PHE A 322 3.50 -7.89 9.41
C PHE A 322 2.90 -8.91 8.43
N ASN A 323 3.19 -8.72 7.13
CA ASN A 323 2.63 -9.46 6.02
C ASN A 323 3.77 -9.91 5.10
N GLN A 324 4.17 -11.17 5.26
CA GLN A 324 5.35 -11.74 4.60
C GLN A 324 5.14 -11.77 3.08
N ASP A 325 3.95 -12.16 2.64
CA ASP A 325 3.67 -12.31 1.22
C ASP A 325 3.52 -10.95 0.51
N MET A 326 2.98 -9.94 1.20
CA MET A 326 3.04 -8.56 0.72
C MET A 326 4.48 -8.06 0.67
N LEU A 327 5.29 -8.35 1.70
CA LEU A 327 6.70 -7.97 1.71
C LEU A 327 7.48 -8.60 0.56
N THR A 328 7.17 -9.82 0.11
CA THR A 328 7.84 -10.41 -1.07
C THR A 328 7.26 -9.96 -2.42
N SER A 329 6.21 -9.14 -2.39
CA SER A 329 5.58 -8.57 -3.58
C SER A 329 5.87 -7.08 -3.73
N VAL A 330 6.11 -6.36 -2.64
CA VAL A 330 6.48 -4.94 -2.59
C VAL A 330 7.14 -4.62 -1.24
N ASN A 331 8.16 -3.77 -1.22
CA ASN A 331 8.70 -3.24 0.04
C ASN A 331 7.68 -2.27 0.65
N TYR A 332 6.67 -2.77 1.37
CA TYR A 332 5.63 -1.93 1.98
C TYR A 332 6.05 -1.36 3.35
N ILE A 333 7.11 -1.93 3.95
CA ILE A 333 7.63 -1.49 5.26
C ILE A 333 8.34 -0.14 5.13
N CYS A 334 9.25 -0.01 4.14
CA CYS A 334 10.01 1.21 3.87
C CYS A 334 10.54 1.87 5.16
N HIS A 335 10.03 3.06 5.47
CA HIS A 335 10.41 3.86 6.63
C HIS A 335 9.15 4.23 7.44
N LEU A 336 9.23 4.56 8.72
CA LEU A 336 10.37 4.42 9.61
C LEU A 336 10.58 2.93 9.93
N PHE A 337 11.79 2.42 9.75
CA PHE A 337 12.15 1.06 10.17
C PHE A 337 13.21 1.11 11.27
N VAL A 338 12.94 0.37 12.35
CA VAL A 338 13.77 0.34 13.55
C VAL A 338 14.09 -1.11 13.91
N VAL A 339 15.37 -1.43 14.09
CA VAL A 339 15.83 -2.78 14.39
C VAL A 339 16.68 -2.79 15.65
N LYS A 340 16.46 -3.79 16.51
CA LYS A 340 17.28 -4.00 17.70
C LYS A 340 18.72 -4.27 17.30
N LYS A 341 19.67 -3.58 17.93
CA LYS A 341 21.08 -3.65 17.55
C LYS A 341 21.64 -5.08 17.62
N SER A 342 21.26 -5.85 18.64
CA SER A 342 21.69 -7.25 18.75
C SER A 342 21.22 -8.12 17.57
N LEU A 343 20.03 -7.83 17.01
CA LEU A 343 19.54 -8.51 15.82
C LEU A 343 20.28 -8.02 14.57
N GLN A 344 20.49 -6.71 14.44
CA GLN A 344 21.30 -6.14 13.36
C GLN A 344 22.71 -6.75 13.32
N GLU A 345 23.38 -6.87 14.47
CA GLU A 345 24.72 -7.47 14.57
C GLU A 345 24.72 -8.96 14.15
N LYS A 346 23.65 -9.70 14.47
CA LYS A 346 23.48 -11.10 14.06
C LYS A 346 23.32 -11.25 12.54
N ILE A 347 22.55 -10.38 11.89
CA ILE A 347 22.29 -10.45 10.44
C ILE A 347 23.39 -9.81 9.59
N GLY A 348 24.23 -8.95 10.19
CA GLY A 348 25.29 -8.23 9.52
C GLY A 348 24.89 -6.85 8.98
N ILE A 349 25.59 -6.41 7.94
CA ILE A 349 25.53 -5.06 7.39
C ILE A 349 24.71 -4.99 6.09
N PHE A 350 24.60 -3.80 5.49
CA PHE A 350 23.98 -3.61 4.17
C PHE A 350 24.90 -4.14 3.07
N ASP A 351 24.34 -4.84 2.09
CA ASP A 351 25.10 -5.44 0.98
C ASP A 351 24.94 -4.62 -0.30
N SER A 352 26.07 -4.09 -0.77
CA SER A 352 26.17 -3.29 -2.01
C SER A 352 25.69 -4.01 -3.27
N ALA A 353 25.59 -5.34 -3.27
CA ALA A 353 24.99 -6.09 -4.39
C ALA A 353 23.50 -5.73 -4.63
N TYR A 354 22.86 -5.12 -3.64
CA TYR A 354 21.46 -4.68 -3.67
C TYR A 354 21.31 -3.16 -3.67
N ASP A 355 22.36 -2.37 -3.93
CA ASP A 355 22.25 -0.91 -4.02
C ASP A 355 21.08 -0.48 -4.96
N GLY A 356 20.21 0.39 -4.44
CA GLY A 356 18.91 0.76 -4.99
C GLY A 356 17.72 0.09 -4.30
N ALA A 357 17.93 -1.07 -3.65
CA ALA A 357 16.97 -1.82 -2.84
C ALA A 357 17.66 -2.47 -1.62
N GLN A 358 18.72 -1.83 -1.11
CA GLN A 358 19.54 -2.34 -0.02
C GLN A 358 18.79 -2.40 1.31
N ASP A 359 17.87 -1.47 1.51
CA ASP A 359 16.89 -1.45 2.61
C ASP A 359 15.97 -2.66 2.52
N TYR A 360 15.50 -3.00 1.32
CA TYR A 360 14.59 -4.12 1.10
C TYR A 360 15.26 -5.47 1.40
N ASP A 361 16.49 -5.69 0.91
CA ASP A 361 17.27 -6.88 1.31
C ASP A 361 17.51 -6.93 2.82
N PHE A 362 17.87 -5.80 3.43
CA PHE A 362 18.11 -5.73 4.86
C PHE A 362 16.85 -6.05 5.67
N ILE A 363 15.70 -5.47 5.32
CA ILE A 363 14.41 -5.76 5.95
C ILE A 363 14.07 -7.24 5.81
N LEU A 364 14.20 -7.84 4.62
CA LEU A 364 13.97 -9.28 4.41
C LEU A 364 14.87 -10.12 5.34
N ARG A 365 16.17 -9.80 5.45
CA ARG A 365 17.07 -10.51 6.38
C ARG A 365 16.74 -10.30 7.85
N VAL A 366 16.24 -9.12 8.24
CA VAL A 366 15.77 -8.87 9.61
C VAL A 366 14.54 -9.74 9.89
N THR A 367 13.54 -9.75 9.03
CA THR A 367 12.27 -10.45 9.27
C THR A 367 12.44 -11.97 9.22
N GLU A 368 13.44 -12.48 8.50
CA GLU A 368 13.86 -13.88 8.54
C GLU A 368 14.32 -14.37 9.93
N GLN A 369 14.76 -13.46 10.80
CA GLN A 369 15.38 -13.77 12.09
C GLN A 369 14.65 -13.15 13.29
N ALA A 370 13.69 -12.26 13.05
CA ALA A 370 12.89 -11.62 14.08
C ALA A 370 11.81 -12.57 14.60
N GLU A 371 11.67 -12.68 15.91
CA GLU A 371 10.56 -13.39 16.54
C GLU A 371 9.39 -12.45 16.79
N ARG A 372 9.67 -11.17 17.09
CA ARG A 372 8.64 -10.17 17.37
C ARG A 372 8.83 -8.90 16.54
N ILE A 373 8.01 -8.79 15.49
CA ILE A 373 7.90 -7.63 14.61
C ILE A 373 6.70 -6.80 15.07
N VAL A 374 6.89 -5.51 15.33
CA VAL A 374 5.83 -4.62 15.82
C VAL A 374 5.50 -3.54 14.79
N HIS A 375 4.23 -3.44 14.42
CA HIS A 375 3.73 -2.34 13.62
C HIS A 375 3.17 -1.24 14.55
N ILE A 376 3.52 0.02 14.27
CA ILE A 376 2.95 1.19 14.93
C ILE A 376 2.02 1.87 13.93
N PRO A 377 0.68 1.79 14.10
CA PRO A 377 -0.30 2.35 13.17
C PRO A 377 -0.44 3.89 13.35
N GLU A 378 0.70 4.58 13.37
CA GLU A 378 0.83 6.03 13.45
C GLU A 378 1.77 6.48 12.33
N VAL A 379 1.48 7.61 11.68
CA VAL A 379 2.36 8.19 10.65
C VAL A 379 3.57 8.80 11.34
N LEU A 380 4.70 8.06 11.36
CA LEU A 380 5.94 8.46 12.05
C LEU A 380 7.09 8.79 11.08
N TYR A 381 6.80 8.88 9.78
CA TYR A 381 7.78 9.19 8.75
C TYR A 381 7.14 9.99 7.60
N HIS A 382 7.80 11.09 7.21
CA HIS A 382 7.36 11.94 6.10
C HIS A 382 8.37 11.90 4.96
N TRP A 383 8.03 11.16 3.91
CA TRP A 383 8.85 10.93 2.73
C TRP A 383 8.74 12.09 1.74
N ARG A 384 9.82 12.83 1.53
CA ARG A 384 9.86 13.93 0.58
C ARG A 384 9.84 13.46 -0.88
N CYS A 385 8.86 13.97 -1.62
CA CYS A 385 8.74 13.74 -3.06
C CYS A 385 9.43 14.84 -3.86
N HIS A 386 10.58 14.57 -4.48
CA HIS A 386 11.26 15.44 -5.46
C HIS A 386 11.80 14.63 -6.66
N MET A 387 12.28 15.29 -7.73
CA MET A 387 12.67 14.62 -8.99
C MET A 387 13.77 13.55 -8.86
N ASN A 388 14.61 13.63 -7.82
CA ASN A 388 15.65 12.62 -7.54
C ASN A 388 15.17 11.55 -6.56
N SER A 389 13.99 11.71 -5.97
CA SER A 389 13.35 10.71 -5.11
C SER A 389 12.75 9.60 -5.96
N THR A 390 12.87 8.37 -5.47
CA THR A 390 12.26 7.19 -6.13
C THR A 390 10.73 7.33 -6.17
N ALA A 391 10.13 8.05 -5.21
CA ALA A 391 8.69 8.34 -5.16
C ALA A 391 8.17 9.15 -6.36
N SER A 392 9.03 9.90 -7.08
CA SER A 392 8.61 10.78 -8.18
C SER A 392 9.07 10.34 -9.57
N ASN A 393 10.06 9.45 -9.70
CA ASN A 393 10.61 9.09 -11.02
C ASN A 393 11.12 7.62 -11.13
N PRO A 394 10.23 6.61 -11.05
CA PRO A 394 10.59 5.19 -11.12
C PRO A 394 11.38 4.80 -12.39
N GLU A 395 10.97 5.31 -13.56
CA GLU A 395 11.52 4.90 -14.86
C GLU A 395 13.03 5.20 -15.01
N SER A 396 13.54 6.18 -14.27
CA SER A 396 14.97 6.54 -14.28
C SER A 396 15.87 5.63 -13.42
N LYS A 397 15.28 4.71 -12.64
CA LYS A 397 15.97 3.88 -11.65
C LYS A 397 15.71 2.37 -11.82
N LEU A 398 15.68 1.87 -13.05
CA LEU A 398 15.43 0.44 -13.35
C LEU A 398 16.31 -0.53 -12.55
N TYR A 399 17.58 -0.16 -12.30
CA TYR A 399 18.52 -0.96 -11.51
C TYR A 399 18.01 -1.28 -10.10
N ALA A 400 17.23 -0.38 -9.48
CA ALA A 400 16.67 -0.57 -8.14
C ALA A 400 15.61 -1.68 -8.13
N PHE A 401 14.79 -1.78 -9.18
CA PHE A 401 13.79 -2.83 -9.29
C PHE A 401 14.44 -4.20 -9.58
N GLU A 402 15.47 -4.22 -10.41
CA GLU A 402 16.26 -5.45 -10.60
C GLU A 402 16.94 -5.88 -9.29
N ALA A 403 17.45 -4.93 -8.49
CA ALA A 403 18.01 -5.19 -7.18
C ALA A 403 16.95 -5.76 -6.21
N GLY A 404 15.74 -5.20 -6.19
CA GLY A 404 14.64 -5.73 -5.37
C GLY A 404 14.22 -7.15 -5.79
N ALA A 405 14.14 -7.44 -7.09
CA ALA A 405 13.90 -8.80 -7.56
C ALA A 405 15.01 -9.78 -7.13
N ARG A 406 16.29 -9.35 -7.13
CA ARG A 406 17.40 -10.14 -6.59
C ARG A 406 17.27 -10.35 -5.08
N ALA A 407 16.84 -9.32 -4.33
CA ALA A 407 16.64 -9.40 -2.88
C ALA A 407 15.57 -10.43 -2.52
N ILE A 408 14.41 -10.39 -3.19
CA ILE A 408 13.33 -11.38 -3.02
C ILE A 408 13.82 -12.79 -3.35
N ARG A 409 14.52 -12.97 -4.47
CA ARG A 409 15.09 -14.29 -4.84
C ARG A 409 16.05 -14.81 -3.77
N ALA A 410 16.89 -13.93 -3.21
CA ALA A 410 17.82 -14.27 -2.16
C ALA A 410 17.11 -14.64 -0.85
N HIS A 411 16.04 -13.92 -0.50
CA HIS A 411 15.16 -14.25 0.62
C HIS A 411 14.62 -15.67 0.50
N TYR A 412 13.90 -15.98 -0.59
CA TYR A 412 13.33 -17.33 -0.80
C TYR A 412 14.41 -18.43 -0.73
N LYS A 413 15.61 -18.18 -1.27
CA LYS A 413 16.72 -19.14 -1.18
C LYS A 413 17.21 -19.38 0.26
N ARG A 414 17.10 -18.39 1.15
CA ARG A 414 17.47 -18.51 2.57
C ARG A 414 16.39 -19.21 3.39
N VAL A 415 15.12 -18.87 3.17
CA VAL A 415 14.00 -19.40 3.98
C VAL A 415 13.46 -20.75 3.50
N TRP A 416 13.43 -20.97 2.18
CA TRP A 416 12.86 -22.18 1.56
C TRP A 416 13.76 -22.65 0.40
N PRO A 417 14.98 -23.14 0.69
CA PRO A 417 15.96 -23.54 -0.33
C PRO A 417 15.45 -24.66 -1.26
N GLU A 418 14.46 -25.45 -0.81
CA GLU A 418 13.79 -26.48 -1.59
C GLU A 418 12.76 -25.92 -2.60
N ILE A 419 12.23 -24.72 -2.36
CA ILE A 419 11.26 -24.09 -3.24
C ILE A 419 11.99 -23.38 -4.38
N LYS A 420 11.72 -23.80 -5.60
CA LYS A 420 12.34 -23.26 -6.80
C LYS A 420 11.52 -22.09 -7.33
N ILE A 421 12.22 -21.02 -7.73
CA ILE A 421 11.61 -19.86 -8.39
C ILE A 421 12.00 -19.86 -9.85
N SER A 422 11.01 -20.00 -10.72
CA SER A 422 11.17 -19.90 -12.17
C SER A 422 11.56 -18.47 -12.55
N GLU A 423 10.82 -17.49 -12.08
CA GLU A 423 10.99 -16.09 -12.45
C GLU A 423 10.52 -15.16 -11.33
N ILE A 424 11.14 -13.98 -11.23
CA ILE A 424 10.58 -12.84 -10.50
C ILE A 424 10.54 -11.71 -11.50
N ARG A 425 9.33 -11.32 -11.90
CA ARG A 425 9.11 -10.33 -12.95
C ARG A 425 8.38 -9.11 -12.39
N LYS A 426 8.41 -8.01 -13.14
CA LYS A 426 7.64 -6.80 -12.83
C LYS A 426 6.15 -7.15 -12.82
N GLY A 427 5.46 -6.78 -11.74
CA GLY A 427 4.00 -6.85 -11.62
C GLY A 427 3.31 -5.71 -12.39
N VAL A 428 2.19 -5.22 -11.83
CA VAL A 428 1.39 -4.16 -12.45
C VAL A 428 2.20 -2.86 -12.65
N ASP A 429 3.09 -2.54 -11.72
CA ASP A 429 3.96 -1.36 -11.75
C ASP A 429 5.37 -1.68 -11.27
N TYR A 430 6.31 -0.76 -11.48
CA TYR A 430 7.66 -0.86 -10.94
C TYR A 430 7.65 -0.82 -9.40
N GLY A 431 8.47 -1.68 -8.79
CA GLY A 431 8.48 -1.89 -7.34
C GLY A 431 7.46 -2.92 -6.85
N ILE A 432 6.57 -3.40 -7.73
CA ILE A 432 5.68 -4.53 -7.49
C ILE A 432 6.23 -5.74 -8.25
N TYR A 433 6.30 -6.89 -7.59
CA TYR A 433 6.92 -8.11 -8.09
C TYR A 433 5.92 -9.25 -8.17
N HIS A 434 5.98 -10.00 -9.27
CA HIS A 434 5.31 -11.29 -9.43
C HIS A 434 6.34 -12.39 -9.31
N THR A 435 6.29 -13.14 -8.22
CA THR A 435 7.10 -14.35 -8.04
C THR A 435 6.38 -15.55 -8.67
N ILE A 436 7.02 -16.18 -9.65
CA ILE A 436 6.54 -17.42 -10.28
C ILE A 436 7.34 -18.59 -9.72
N PHE A 437 6.66 -19.43 -8.96
CA PHE A 437 7.24 -20.65 -8.41
C PHE A 437 7.31 -21.76 -9.46
N ALA A 438 8.36 -22.58 -9.38
CA ALA A 438 8.44 -23.82 -10.13
C ALA A 438 7.85 -24.95 -9.28
N LEU A 439 7.00 -25.78 -9.89
CA LEU A 439 6.52 -27.00 -9.26
C LEU A 439 7.52 -28.12 -9.58
N SER A 440 8.12 -28.72 -8.55
CA SER A 440 9.04 -29.86 -8.73
C SER A 440 8.31 -31.14 -9.13
N GLU A 441 7.04 -31.24 -8.73
CA GLU A 441 6.11 -32.30 -9.08
C GLU A 441 4.74 -31.68 -9.40
N GLU A 442 3.91 -32.38 -10.17
CA GLU A 442 2.52 -31.97 -10.40
C GLU A 442 1.60 -32.88 -9.58
N PRO A 443 1.35 -32.58 -8.28
CA PRO A 443 0.50 -33.41 -7.42
C PRO A 443 -0.96 -33.41 -7.91
N LEU A 444 -1.69 -34.50 -7.67
CA LEU A 444 -3.11 -34.53 -8.02
C LEU A 444 -3.86 -33.49 -7.17
N VAL A 445 -4.65 -32.65 -7.84
CA VAL A 445 -5.56 -31.68 -7.21
C VAL A 445 -7.00 -32.18 -7.38
N SER A 446 -7.71 -32.37 -6.26
CA SER A 446 -9.14 -32.69 -6.28
C SER A 446 -9.96 -31.40 -6.24
N VAL A 447 -10.67 -31.11 -7.33
CA VAL A 447 -11.58 -29.98 -7.44
C VAL A 447 -12.96 -30.40 -6.92
N ILE A 448 -13.43 -29.79 -5.84
CA ILE A 448 -14.72 -30.11 -5.19
C ILE A 448 -15.73 -29.04 -5.59
N ILE A 449 -16.82 -29.46 -6.26
CA ILE A 449 -17.83 -28.56 -6.82
C ILE A 449 -19.23 -29.01 -6.41
N PRO A 450 -19.90 -28.34 -5.46
CA PRO A 450 -21.32 -28.51 -5.23
C PRO A 450 -22.14 -28.09 -6.46
N ASN A 451 -23.12 -28.89 -6.89
CA ASN A 451 -23.97 -28.52 -8.03
C ASN A 451 -25.42 -29.02 -7.90
N LYS A 452 -26.34 -28.09 -8.18
CA LYS A 452 -27.78 -28.35 -8.33
C LYS A 452 -28.28 -27.63 -9.57
N ASP A 453 -28.77 -28.36 -10.57
CA ASP A 453 -29.51 -27.91 -11.77
C ASP A 453 -28.80 -26.93 -12.74
N HIS A 454 -27.63 -26.40 -12.37
CA HIS A 454 -26.80 -25.46 -13.14
C HIS A 454 -25.80 -26.17 -14.08
N THR A 455 -26.32 -26.98 -15.01
CA THR A 455 -25.48 -27.80 -15.91
C THR A 455 -24.55 -27.01 -16.84
N GLU A 456 -25.01 -25.87 -17.38
CA GLU A 456 -24.23 -25.05 -18.33
C GLU A 456 -23.07 -24.33 -17.63
N ASP A 457 -23.35 -23.76 -16.45
CA ASP A 457 -22.34 -23.13 -15.60
C ASP A 457 -21.28 -24.18 -15.19
N LEU A 458 -21.73 -25.35 -14.72
CA LEU A 458 -20.83 -26.45 -14.32
C LEU A 458 -19.94 -26.95 -15.47
N ASP A 459 -20.48 -27.11 -16.68
CA ASP A 459 -19.70 -27.52 -17.87
C ASP A 459 -18.64 -26.47 -18.18
N THR A 460 -19.02 -25.19 -18.16
CA THR A 460 -18.12 -24.05 -18.36
C THR A 460 -16.99 -24.05 -17.33
N ALA A 461 -17.31 -24.23 -16.04
CA ALA A 461 -16.33 -24.26 -14.97
C ALA A 461 -15.31 -25.40 -15.16
N ILE A 462 -15.79 -26.64 -15.34
CA ILE A 462 -14.93 -27.82 -15.51
C ILE A 462 -14.06 -27.70 -16.77
N ARG A 463 -14.67 -27.37 -17.92
CA ARG A 463 -13.95 -27.30 -19.20
C ARG A 463 -12.97 -26.14 -19.24
N SER A 464 -13.28 -25.01 -18.60
CA SER A 464 -12.33 -23.89 -18.54
C SER A 464 -10.99 -24.31 -17.91
N LEU A 465 -11.00 -25.10 -16.83
CA LEU A 465 -9.80 -25.64 -16.21
C LEU A 465 -9.14 -26.74 -17.08
N LEU A 466 -9.92 -27.69 -17.60
CA LEU A 466 -9.36 -28.84 -18.33
C LEU A 466 -8.82 -28.47 -19.72
N GLU A 467 -9.53 -27.63 -20.46
CA GLU A 467 -9.23 -27.33 -21.86
C GLU A 467 -8.28 -26.13 -21.97
N ARG A 468 -8.56 -25.03 -21.26
CA ARG A 468 -7.76 -23.80 -21.31
C ARG A 468 -6.68 -23.72 -20.22
N GLY A 469 -6.91 -24.31 -19.06
CA GLY A 469 -5.96 -24.29 -17.95
C GLY A 469 -4.67 -25.01 -18.28
N SER A 470 -3.54 -24.47 -17.84
CA SER A 470 -2.24 -25.06 -18.12
C SER A 470 -2.01 -26.33 -17.27
N TYR A 471 -2.60 -26.43 -16.08
CA TYR A 471 -2.36 -27.53 -15.14
C TYR A 471 -3.32 -28.69 -15.42
N LYS A 472 -2.78 -29.90 -15.61
CA LYS A 472 -3.58 -31.02 -16.14
C LYS A 472 -3.85 -32.15 -15.14
N ASN A 473 -3.09 -32.25 -14.03
CA ASN A 473 -3.28 -33.31 -13.05
C ASN A 473 -4.44 -33.01 -12.08
N LEU A 474 -5.67 -33.03 -12.62
CA LEU A 474 -6.90 -32.66 -11.94
C LEU A 474 -7.87 -33.85 -11.90
N GLU A 475 -8.59 -33.99 -10.79
CA GLU A 475 -9.87 -34.71 -10.76
C GLU A 475 -10.98 -33.78 -10.28
N PHE A 476 -12.21 -34.01 -10.74
CA PHE A 476 -13.37 -33.21 -10.38
C PHE A 476 -14.37 -34.08 -9.63
N ILE A 477 -14.75 -33.65 -8.44
CA ILE A 477 -15.76 -34.28 -7.60
C ILE A 477 -16.94 -33.33 -7.55
N VAL A 478 -17.91 -33.61 -8.42
CA VAL A 478 -19.17 -32.87 -8.46
C VAL A 478 -20.07 -33.46 -7.38
N VAL A 479 -20.42 -32.65 -6.38
CA VAL A 479 -21.32 -33.06 -5.29
C VAL A 479 -22.73 -32.64 -5.66
N GLU A 480 -23.51 -33.58 -6.17
CA GLU A 480 -24.91 -33.37 -6.48
C GLU A 480 -25.69 -33.19 -5.17
N ASN A 481 -26.47 -32.11 -5.07
CA ASN A 481 -27.16 -31.72 -3.84
C ASN A 481 -28.62 -31.29 -4.05
N ASN A 482 -29.45 -32.27 -4.43
CA ASN A 482 -30.91 -32.17 -4.58
C ASN A 482 -31.37 -31.49 -5.88
N SER A 483 -30.77 -31.90 -7.00
CA SER A 483 -31.21 -31.57 -8.37
C SER A 483 -32.61 -32.09 -8.67
N THR A 484 -33.40 -31.26 -9.34
CA THR A 484 -34.81 -31.55 -9.67
C THR A 484 -35.05 -31.73 -11.17
N GLU A 485 -34.13 -31.26 -12.01
CA GLU A 485 -34.30 -31.29 -13.46
C GLU A 485 -33.70 -32.56 -14.07
N GLN A 486 -34.46 -33.23 -14.96
CA GLN A 486 -33.99 -34.44 -15.66
C GLN A 486 -32.72 -34.17 -16.48
N LYS A 487 -32.63 -32.97 -17.10
CA LYS A 487 -31.46 -32.54 -17.87
C LYS A 487 -30.15 -32.62 -17.07
N THR A 488 -30.22 -32.45 -15.75
CA THR A 488 -29.06 -32.49 -14.86
C THR A 488 -28.52 -33.90 -14.69
N TRP A 489 -29.42 -34.89 -14.55
CA TRP A 489 -29.05 -36.30 -14.47
C TRP A 489 -28.47 -36.80 -15.80
N ASP A 490 -29.11 -36.43 -16.91
CA ASP A 490 -28.63 -36.75 -18.26
C ASP A 490 -27.23 -36.15 -18.49
N TYR A 491 -27.02 -34.92 -18.04
CA TYR A 491 -25.72 -34.25 -18.09
C TYR A 491 -24.66 -34.96 -17.25
N TYR A 492 -24.96 -35.34 -16.00
CA TYR A 492 -24.04 -36.06 -15.13
C TYR A 492 -23.58 -37.41 -15.70
N GLU A 493 -24.48 -38.16 -16.34
CA GLU A 493 -24.09 -39.38 -17.05
C GLU A 493 -23.18 -39.07 -18.24
N ARG A 494 -23.51 -38.03 -19.01
CA ARG A 494 -22.75 -37.62 -20.18
C ARG A 494 -21.34 -37.16 -19.83
N ILE A 495 -21.19 -36.23 -18.89
CA ILE A 495 -19.87 -35.64 -18.56
C ILE A 495 -18.92 -36.67 -17.96
N GLN A 496 -19.40 -37.62 -17.14
CA GLN A 496 -18.55 -38.68 -16.59
C GLN A 496 -18.07 -39.66 -17.67
N ARG A 497 -18.85 -39.87 -18.75
CA ARG A 497 -18.44 -40.68 -19.91
C ARG A 497 -17.45 -39.91 -20.80
N GLU A 498 -17.67 -38.61 -20.99
CA GLU A 498 -16.80 -37.75 -21.82
C GLU A 498 -15.46 -37.45 -21.14
N LEU A 499 -15.47 -37.19 -19.83
CA LEU A 499 -14.32 -36.72 -19.06
C LEU A 499 -14.04 -37.70 -17.90
N PRO A 500 -13.11 -38.66 -18.06
CA PRO A 500 -12.77 -39.63 -17.01
C PRO A 500 -12.24 -39.02 -15.70
N ALA A 501 -11.81 -37.75 -15.75
CA ALA A 501 -11.40 -36.99 -14.58
C ALA A 501 -12.58 -36.55 -13.70
N VAL A 502 -13.82 -36.60 -14.20
CA VAL A 502 -15.03 -36.16 -13.50
C VAL A 502 -15.73 -37.34 -12.84
N ARG A 503 -16.10 -37.18 -11.58
CA ARG A 503 -16.95 -38.10 -10.84
C ARG A 503 -18.04 -37.32 -10.11
N VAL A 504 -19.26 -37.81 -10.21
CA VAL A 504 -20.42 -37.26 -9.50
C VAL A 504 -20.69 -38.10 -8.25
N VAL A 505 -20.81 -37.45 -7.10
CA VAL A 505 -21.17 -38.07 -5.82
C VAL A 505 -22.46 -37.44 -5.31
N ARG A 506 -23.31 -38.26 -4.68
CA ARG A 506 -24.66 -37.85 -4.29
C ARG A 506 -24.75 -37.54 -2.81
N TRP A 507 -25.16 -36.32 -2.46
CA TRP A 507 -25.46 -35.91 -1.10
C TRP A 507 -26.95 -36.18 -0.79
N GLU A 508 -27.21 -36.88 0.31
CA GLU A 508 -28.57 -37.14 0.80
C GLU A 508 -28.80 -36.35 2.09
N GLY A 509 -29.33 -35.13 1.96
CA GLY A 509 -29.59 -34.25 3.09
C GLY A 509 -30.06 -32.85 2.66
N PRO A 510 -30.45 -31.99 3.62
CA PRO A 510 -30.75 -30.59 3.31
C PRO A 510 -29.51 -29.88 2.76
N PHE A 511 -29.72 -28.75 2.09
CA PHE A 511 -28.61 -27.92 1.62
C PHE A 511 -27.81 -27.39 2.82
N ASN A 512 -26.53 -27.73 2.85
CA ASN A 512 -25.54 -27.19 3.78
C ASN A 512 -24.20 -27.19 3.05
N PHE A 513 -23.71 -26.00 2.66
CA PHE A 513 -22.49 -25.86 1.86
C PHE A 513 -21.30 -26.52 2.54
N SER A 514 -21.15 -26.33 3.84
CA SER A 514 -20.08 -26.93 4.65
C SER A 514 -20.14 -28.46 4.63
N ALA A 515 -21.30 -29.05 4.93
CA ALA A 515 -21.47 -30.50 4.98
C ALA A 515 -21.29 -31.15 3.58
N ILE A 516 -21.80 -30.49 2.54
CA ILE A 516 -21.69 -30.94 1.14
C ILE A 516 -20.22 -30.97 0.70
N ASN A 517 -19.46 -29.93 1.00
CA ASN A 517 -18.02 -29.90 0.69
C ASN A 517 -17.24 -30.93 1.51
N ASN A 518 -17.52 -31.05 2.82
CA ASN A 518 -16.92 -32.09 3.67
C ASN A 518 -17.18 -33.50 3.12
N PHE A 519 -18.41 -33.76 2.66
CA PHE A 519 -18.78 -35.02 2.01
C PHE A 519 -18.00 -35.26 0.72
N GLY A 520 -17.87 -34.25 -0.14
CA GLY A 520 -17.06 -34.31 -1.36
C GLY A 520 -15.60 -34.68 -1.09
N VAL A 521 -15.01 -34.13 -0.02
CA VAL A 521 -13.62 -34.41 0.38
C VAL A 521 -13.38 -35.88 0.73
N GLN A 522 -14.38 -36.62 1.20
CA GLN A 522 -14.26 -38.05 1.49
C GLN A 522 -13.94 -38.87 0.23
N SER A 523 -14.37 -38.37 -0.93
CA SER A 523 -14.08 -38.99 -2.22
C SER A 523 -12.75 -38.52 -2.81
N ALA A 524 -12.17 -37.41 -2.36
CA ALA A 524 -10.94 -36.82 -2.90
C ALA A 524 -9.73 -37.75 -2.80
N ARG A 525 -8.94 -37.85 -3.86
CA ARG A 525 -7.67 -38.61 -3.92
C ARG A 525 -6.45 -37.69 -4.00
N GLY A 526 -6.65 -36.43 -4.36
CA GLY A 526 -5.61 -35.42 -4.48
C GLY A 526 -4.95 -35.08 -3.14
N GLU A 527 -3.69 -34.66 -3.24
CA GLU A 527 -2.94 -34.12 -2.12
C GLU A 527 -3.47 -32.73 -1.73
N TYR A 528 -3.95 -31.99 -2.73
CA TYR A 528 -4.57 -30.68 -2.58
C TYR A 528 -6.06 -30.75 -2.89
N LEU A 529 -6.83 -29.96 -2.16
CA LEU A 529 -8.25 -29.73 -2.36
C LEU A 529 -8.43 -28.33 -2.94
N LEU A 530 -9.09 -28.22 -4.09
CA LEU A 530 -9.56 -26.96 -4.65
C LEU A 530 -11.07 -26.88 -4.49
N PHE A 531 -11.55 -26.13 -3.51
CA PHE A 531 -12.97 -25.82 -3.40
C PHE A 531 -13.33 -24.77 -4.44
N MET A 532 -14.38 -25.01 -5.20
CA MET A 532 -14.76 -24.14 -6.31
C MET A 532 -16.27 -24.14 -6.50
N ASN A 533 -16.85 -22.96 -6.71
CA ASN A 533 -18.25 -22.86 -7.11
C ASN A 533 -18.45 -23.36 -8.55
N ASN A 534 -19.69 -23.74 -8.88
CA ASN A 534 -20.04 -24.27 -10.21
C ASN A 534 -20.15 -23.18 -11.29
N ASP A 535 -20.15 -21.91 -10.94
CA ASP A 535 -20.37 -20.74 -11.81
C ASP A 535 -19.14 -19.84 -11.91
N VAL A 536 -17.95 -20.44 -11.91
CA VAL A 536 -16.69 -19.76 -12.18
C VAL A 536 -16.15 -20.07 -13.58
N GLU A 537 -15.38 -19.15 -14.14
CA GLU A 537 -14.71 -19.36 -15.43
C GLU A 537 -13.26 -18.88 -15.39
N LEU A 538 -12.35 -19.72 -15.87
CA LEU A 538 -10.93 -19.43 -15.92
C LEU A 538 -10.60 -18.25 -16.85
N ILE A 539 -9.91 -17.23 -16.31
CA ILE A 539 -9.34 -16.11 -17.10
C ILE A 539 -7.85 -16.35 -17.34
N ASN A 540 -7.08 -16.63 -16.28
CA ASN A 540 -5.66 -16.95 -16.42
C ASN A 540 -5.45 -18.47 -16.54
N PRO A 541 -4.88 -18.98 -17.64
CA PRO A 541 -4.53 -20.39 -17.80
C PRO A 541 -3.69 -20.97 -16.65
N ASP A 542 -2.82 -20.16 -16.04
CA ASP A 542 -1.89 -20.60 -14.98
C ASP A 542 -2.48 -20.58 -13.57
N THR A 543 -3.77 -20.27 -13.40
CA THR A 543 -4.42 -20.12 -12.08
C THR A 543 -4.12 -21.25 -11.10
N VAL A 544 -4.24 -22.53 -11.50
CA VAL A 544 -3.95 -23.64 -10.58
C VAL A 544 -2.47 -23.72 -10.21
N ARG A 545 -1.56 -23.38 -11.13
CA ARG A 545 -0.11 -23.30 -10.83
C ARG A 545 0.21 -22.13 -9.90
N GLU A 546 -0.44 -20.99 -10.09
CA GLU A 546 -0.33 -19.82 -9.23
C GLU A 546 -0.80 -20.13 -7.79
N LEU A 547 -1.89 -20.90 -7.64
CA LEU A 547 -2.35 -21.36 -6.32
C LEU A 547 -1.37 -22.36 -5.70
N LEU A 548 -0.93 -23.38 -6.45
CA LEU A 548 0.03 -24.39 -5.99
C LEU A 548 1.39 -23.78 -5.63
N GLY A 549 1.81 -22.73 -6.32
CA GLY A 549 3.08 -22.04 -6.11
C GLY A 549 3.27 -21.57 -4.68
N TYR A 550 2.22 -21.02 -4.06
CA TYR A 550 2.19 -20.68 -2.64
C TYR A 550 1.83 -21.88 -1.76
N ALA A 551 0.85 -22.69 -2.17
CA ALA A 551 0.34 -23.79 -1.33
C ALA A 551 1.39 -24.89 -1.05
N GLN A 552 2.41 -25.05 -1.90
CA GLN A 552 3.51 -25.98 -1.64
C GLN A 552 4.29 -25.62 -0.36
N ARG A 553 4.34 -24.33 0.01
CA ARG A 553 5.06 -23.87 1.20
C ARG A 553 4.52 -24.52 2.48
N PRO A 554 5.38 -24.84 3.45
CA PRO A 554 4.96 -25.52 4.68
C PRO A 554 4.20 -24.61 5.66
N ASP A 555 4.39 -23.30 5.59
CA ASP A 555 3.74 -22.27 6.41
C ASP A 555 2.37 -21.83 5.88
N VAL A 556 2.06 -22.10 4.61
CA VAL A 556 0.78 -21.73 3.98
C VAL A 556 -0.29 -22.79 4.23
N GLY A 557 -1.47 -22.35 4.67
CA GLY A 557 -2.62 -23.20 4.96
C GLY A 557 -3.71 -23.16 3.90
N ALA A 558 -3.95 -22.00 3.30
CA ALA A 558 -4.88 -21.84 2.18
C ALA A 558 -4.37 -20.77 1.21
N VAL A 559 -4.75 -20.91 -0.06
CA VAL A 559 -4.50 -19.92 -1.10
C VAL A 559 -5.80 -19.58 -1.82
N GLY A 560 -6.13 -18.30 -1.84
CA GLY A 560 -7.28 -17.76 -2.57
C GLY A 560 -6.86 -17.06 -3.85
N CYS A 561 -7.77 -17.02 -4.82
CA CYS A 561 -7.60 -16.33 -6.09
C CYS A 561 -8.20 -14.91 -6.07
N ARG A 562 -8.03 -14.15 -7.16
CA ARG A 562 -8.86 -12.99 -7.48
C ARG A 562 -10.08 -13.43 -8.28
N LEU A 563 -11.26 -13.00 -7.84
CA LEU A 563 -12.52 -13.21 -8.56
C LEU A 563 -13.06 -11.88 -9.06
N LEU A 564 -13.44 -11.87 -10.34
CA LEU A 564 -14.12 -10.76 -10.98
C LEU A 564 -15.58 -11.13 -11.26
N TYR A 565 -16.47 -10.15 -11.17
CA TYR A 565 -17.80 -10.22 -11.77
C TYR A 565 -17.71 -10.22 -13.30
N GLU A 566 -18.82 -10.57 -13.97
CA GLU A 566 -18.94 -10.56 -15.44
C GLU A 566 -18.58 -9.20 -16.08
N ASP A 567 -18.71 -8.11 -15.32
CA ASP A 567 -18.42 -6.76 -15.79
C ASP A 567 -16.97 -6.29 -15.54
N ASP A 568 -16.08 -7.22 -15.16
CA ASP A 568 -14.66 -7.03 -14.81
C ASP A 568 -14.41 -6.18 -13.56
N THR A 569 -15.41 -6.08 -12.68
CA THR A 569 -15.23 -5.53 -11.34
C THR A 569 -14.87 -6.61 -10.32
N VAL A 570 -14.07 -6.25 -9.32
CA VAL A 570 -13.61 -7.17 -8.29
C VAL A 570 -14.81 -7.60 -7.45
N GLN A 571 -14.93 -8.91 -7.26
CA GLN A 571 -15.80 -9.54 -6.27
C GLN A 571 -14.98 -10.00 -5.05
N HIS A 572 -13.79 -10.56 -5.29
CA HIS A 572 -12.92 -11.05 -4.22
C HIS A 572 -11.47 -10.69 -4.48
N ALA A 573 -10.87 -10.04 -3.48
CA ALA A 573 -9.44 -9.74 -3.42
C ALA A 573 -8.90 -9.85 -1.98
N GLY A 574 -9.37 -10.89 -1.27
CA GLY A 574 -9.18 -11.07 0.17
C GLY A 574 -10.42 -10.70 1.00
N VAL A 575 -10.44 -11.16 2.25
CA VAL A 575 -11.49 -10.86 3.23
C VAL A 575 -10.87 -10.26 4.49
N VAL A 576 -11.50 -9.19 4.99
CA VAL A 576 -11.17 -8.52 6.26
C VAL A 576 -12.25 -8.81 7.28
N ILE A 577 -11.84 -9.21 8.48
CA ILE A 577 -12.70 -9.40 9.65
C ILE A 577 -13.06 -8.03 10.24
N GLY A 578 -14.33 -7.86 10.60
CA GLY A 578 -14.92 -6.63 11.14
C GLY A 578 -15.65 -5.77 10.10
N PHE A 579 -15.46 -6.00 8.79
CA PHE A 579 -16.24 -5.29 7.77
C PHE A 579 -17.75 -5.58 7.92
N GLY A 580 -18.53 -4.49 7.97
CA GLY A 580 -19.97 -4.57 8.26
C GLY A 580 -20.30 -5.21 9.61
N GLY A 581 -19.31 -5.31 10.52
CA GLY A 581 -19.43 -5.92 11.85
C GLY A 581 -18.97 -7.36 11.99
N ILE A 582 -18.77 -8.10 10.89
CA ILE A 582 -18.32 -9.50 10.95
C ILE A 582 -17.15 -9.75 10.03
N ALA A 583 -17.38 -9.70 8.73
CA ALA A 583 -16.36 -9.91 7.73
C ALA A 583 -16.88 -9.51 6.35
N GLY A 584 -15.99 -9.11 5.45
CA GLY A 584 -16.37 -8.70 4.11
C GLY A 584 -15.21 -8.76 3.13
N HIS A 585 -15.56 -8.88 1.84
CA HIS A 585 -14.58 -8.86 0.76
C HIS A 585 -14.04 -7.44 0.56
N THR A 586 -12.75 -7.34 0.24
CA THR A 586 -12.07 -6.08 -0.06
C THR A 586 -12.30 -5.68 -1.53
N PHE A 587 -12.30 -4.38 -1.81
CA PHE A 587 -12.32 -3.82 -3.17
C PHE A 587 -13.54 -4.18 -4.04
N ILE A 588 -14.65 -4.60 -3.43
CA ILE A 588 -15.89 -4.94 -4.17
C ILE A 588 -16.29 -3.79 -5.11
N GLY A 589 -16.54 -4.11 -6.38
CA GLY A 589 -16.95 -3.14 -7.39
C GLY A 589 -15.82 -2.28 -7.99
N LEU A 590 -14.58 -2.45 -7.51
CA LEU A 590 -13.41 -1.84 -8.13
C LEU A 590 -13.15 -2.52 -9.48
N HIS A 591 -13.14 -1.79 -10.58
CA HIS A 591 -12.82 -2.39 -11.88
C HIS A 591 -11.34 -2.77 -11.94
N GLU A 592 -11.02 -3.90 -12.58
CA GLU A 592 -9.65 -4.42 -12.66
C GLU A 592 -8.60 -3.47 -13.27
N LEU A 593 -9.01 -2.46 -14.04
CA LEU A 593 -8.12 -1.47 -14.66
C LEU A 593 -7.81 -0.28 -13.73
N GLN A 594 -8.43 -0.24 -12.55
CA GLN A 594 -8.22 0.81 -11.57
C GLN A 594 -7.11 0.43 -10.60
N ASN A 595 -6.38 1.45 -10.14
CA ASN A 595 -5.48 1.28 -9.01
C ASN A 595 -6.33 1.07 -7.74
N SER A 596 -6.05 -0.01 -7.03
CA SER A 596 -6.52 -0.21 -5.66
C SER A 596 -5.64 0.54 -4.67
N TYR A 597 -6.10 0.62 -3.42
CA TYR A 597 -5.33 1.15 -2.30
C TYR A 597 -3.93 0.50 -2.26
N PHE A 598 -2.89 1.28 -2.56
CA PHE A 598 -1.49 0.84 -2.69
C PHE A 598 -1.31 -0.45 -3.50
N HIS A 599 -2.10 -0.62 -4.57
CA HIS A 599 -2.08 -1.80 -5.44
C HIS A 599 -2.36 -3.15 -4.75
N ARG A 600 -2.95 -3.14 -3.55
CA ARG A 600 -3.21 -4.36 -2.78
C ARG A 600 -4.12 -5.36 -3.52
N ALA A 601 -5.12 -4.91 -4.28
CA ALA A 601 -5.98 -5.83 -5.04
C ALA A 601 -5.28 -6.58 -6.19
N VAL A 602 -4.01 -6.23 -6.49
CA VAL A 602 -3.21 -6.83 -7.57
C VAL A 602 -1.81 -7.23 -7.09
N THR A 603 -1.65 -7.38 -5.77
CA THR A 603 -0.40 -7.78 -5.11
C THR A 603 -0.68 -9.00 -4.25
N ALA A 604 0.18 -10.04 -4.34
CA ALA A 604 0.06 -11.20 -3.48
C ALA A 604 0.32 -10.80 -2.02
N GLN A 605 -0.52 -11.24 -1.10
CA GLN A 605 -0.43 -10.87 0.31
C GLN A 605 -1.20 -11.83 1.21
N ASP A 606 -0.92 -11.76 2.50
CA ASP A 606 -1.70 -12.45 3.52
C ASP A 606 -2.99 -11.70 3.86
N TYR A 607 -4.08 -12.44 4.02
CA TYR A 607 -5.35 -11.96 4.59
C TYR A 607 -5.83 -12.89 5.69
N SER A 608 -6.81 -12.45 6.48
CA SER A 608 -7.38 -13.31 7.53
C SER A 608 -8.24 -14.41 6.94
N ALA A 609 -8.84 -14.17 5.78
CA ALA A 609 -9.59 -15.17 5.04
C ALA A 609 -9.60 -14.91 3.51
N VAL A 610 -9.89 -15.99 2.79
CA VAL A 610 -10.20 -16.01 1.36
C VAL A 610 -11.45 -16.86 1.13
N THR A 611 -12.14 -16.68 0.00
CA THR A 611 -13.44 -17.35 -0.21
C THR A 611 -13.32 -18.75 -0.81
N ALA A 612 -14.19 -19.67 -0.39
CA ALA A 612 -14.29 -21.01 -0.95
C ALA A 612 -14.93 -21.06 -2.36
N ALA A 613 -15.33 -19.92 -2.94
CA ALA A 613 -15.70 -19.87 -4.35
C ALA A 613 -14.52 -20.29 -5.27
N CYS A 614 -13.28 -20.10 -4.82
CA CYS A 614 -12.08 -20.74 -5.36
C CYS A 614 -10.92 -20.66 -4.32
N LEU A 615 -10.74 -21.73 -3.56
CA LEU A 615 -9.78 -21.87 -2.45
C LEU A 615 -9.01 -23.18 -2.54
N LEU A 616 -7.67 -23.09 -2.56
CA LEU A 616 -6.79 -24.26 -2.54
C LEU A 616 -6.23 -24.49 -1.12
N THR A 617 -6.27 -25.73 -0.63
CA THR A 617 -5.64 -26.13 0.64
C THR A 617 -5.09 -27.55 0.57
N LYS A 618 -4.11 -27.88 1.43
CA LYS A 618 -3.59 -29.24 1.58
C LYS A 618 -4.65 -30.12 2.24
N LYS A 619 -4.95 -31.29 1.66
CA LYS A 619 -5.99 -32.20 2.18
C LYS A 619 -5.75 -32.59 3.63
N GLN A 620 -4.52 -32.95 3.98
CA GLN A 620 -4.19 -33.36 5.35
C GLN A 620 -4.38 -32.22 6.36
N LEU A 621 -4.05 -30.99 5.96
CA LEU A 621 -4.22 -29.83 6.82
C LEU A 621 -5.71 -29.50 7.02
N PHE A 622 -6.49 -29.50 5.93
CA PHE A 622 -7.96 -29.35 6.00
C PHE A 622 -8.60 -30.35 6.97
N LEU A 623 -8.21 -31.62 6.89
CA LEU A 623 -8.70 -32.66 7.79
C LEU A 623 -8.25 -32.42 9.24
N SER A 624 -7.01 -31.99 9.45
CA SER A 624 -6.46 -31.77 10.80
C SER A 624 -7.15 -30.63 11.57
N VAL A 625 -7.70 -29.65 10.86
CA VAL A 625 -8.48 -28.55 11.46
C VAL A 625 -9.99 -28.85 11.54
N GLY A 626 -10.41 -30.07 11.17
CA GLY A 626 -11.80 -30.50 11.21
C GLY A 626 -12.68 -29.99 10.07
N GLY A 627 -12.08 -29.58 8.94
CA GLY A 627 -12.80 -29.15 7.74
C GLY A 627 -13.73 -27.94 7.95
N PHE A 628 -14.76 -27.84 7.10
CA PHE A 628 -15.77 -26.80 7.24
C PHE A 628 -16.69 -27.06 8.43
N THR A 629 -17.05 -25.99 9.15
CA THR A 629 -17.99 -26.05 10.29
C THR A 629 -19.42 -26.15 9.78
N GLU A 630 -20.11 -27.26 10.07
CA GLU A 630 -21.44 -27.53 9.53
C GLU A 630 -22.55 -26.66 10.14
N GLU A 631 -22.33 -26.04 11.31
CA GLU A 631 -23.23 -25.02 11.86
C GLU A 631 -23.25 -23.72 11.03
N LEU A 632 -22.22 -23.49 10.21
CA LEU A 632 -22.14 -22.40 9.24
C LEU A 632 -22.56 -22.95 7.88
N ALA A 633 -23.87 -23.07 7.65
CA ALA A 633 -24.41 -23.78 6.49
C ALA A 633 -24.28 -22.99 5.18
N VAL A 634 -24.29 -21.66 5.23
CA VAL A 634 -24.26 -20.80 4.04
C VAL A 634 -23.21 -19.70 4.12
N ALA A 635 -23.19 -18.90 5.19
CA ALA A 635 -22.26 -17.80 5.35
C ALA A 635 -21.09 -18.14 6.29
N PHE A 636 -19.97 -17.43 6.11
CA PHE A 636 -18.78 -17.44 6.97
C PHE A 636 -18.04 -18.79 7.11
N ASN A 637 -18.45 -19.86 6.41
CA ASN A 637 -17.82 -21.18 6.52
C ASN A 637 -16.37 -21.21 6.02
N ASP A 638 -16.09 -20.52 4.92
CA ASP A 638 -14.76 -20.33 4.33
C ASP A 638 -13.88 -19.45 5.21
N ILE A 639 -14.46 -18.42 5.81
CA ILE A 639 -13.80 -17.55 6.77
C ILE A 639 -13.44 -18.32 8.05
N ASP A 640 -14.36 -19.09 8.61
CA ASP A 640 -14.09 -19.95 9.77
C ASP A 640 -13.00 -20.99 9.46
N LEU A 641 -13.01 -21.61 8.28
CA LEU A 641 -11.93 -22.50 7.85
C LEU A 641 -10.57 -21.76 7.82
N CYS A 642 -10.51 -20.58 7.23
CA CYS A 642 -9.30 -19.75 7.20
C CYS A 642 -8.82 -19.40 8.61
N LEU A 643 -9.72 -19.03 9.52
CA LEU A 643 -9.37 -18.71 10.90
C LEU A 643 -8.90 -19.95 11.69
N LYS A 644 -9.46 -21.13 11.44
CA LYS A 644 -8.93 -22.39 11.99
C LYS A 644 -7.50 -22.67 11.52
N LEU A 645 -7.23 -22.46 10.22
CA LEU A 645 -5.88 -22.63 9.66
C LEU A 645 -4.89 -21.64 10.31
N ARG A 646 -5.31 -20.38 10.49
CA ARG A 646 -4.52 -19.35 11.20
C ARG A 646 -4.27 -19.71 12.66
N ALA A 647 -5.29 -20.22 13.36
CA ALA A 647 -5.15 -20.72 14.73
C ALA A 647 -4.17 -21.90 14.83
N ALA A 648 -3.97 -22.66 13.75
CA ALA A 648 -2.94 -23.68 13.62
C ALA A 648 -1.56 -23.13 13.18
N GLY A 649 -1.36 -21.81 13.19
CA GLY A 649 -0.11 -21.15 12.82
C GLY A 649 0.17 -21.11 11.33
N LYS A 650 -0.87 -21.19 10.49
CA LYS A 650 -0.74 -21.17 9.02
C LYS A 650 -1.17 -19.84 8.41
N LEU A 651 -0.51 -19.45 7.32
CA LEU A 651 -0.87 -18.27 6.53
C LEU A 651 -2.03 -18.57 5.58
N VAL A 652 -2.81 -17.54 5.27
CA VAL A 652 -3.85 -17.56 4.24
C VAL A 652 -3.44 -16.54 3.19
N VAL A 653 -2.97 -17.03 2.05
CA VAL A 653 -2.38 -16.21 1.01
C VAL A 653 -3.43 -15.89 -0.05
N TYR A 654 -3.60 -14.63 -0.35
CA TYR A 654 -4.32 -14.18 -1.54
C TYR A 654 -3.32 -14.02 -2.69
N ASN A 655 -3.53 -14.76 -3.79
CA ASN A 655 -2.74 -14.63 -5.01
C ASN A 655 -3.59 -14.01 -6.14
N PRO A 656 -3.34 -12.74 -6.52
CA PRO A 656 -4.12 -12.04 -7.55
C PRO A 656 -3.90 -12.57 -8.97
N TYR A 657 -2.83 -13.34 -9.19
CA TYR A 657 -2.50 -13.91 -10.50
C TYR A 657 -3.30 -15.19 -10.79
N ALA A 658 -3.82 -15.86 -9.76
CA ALA A 658 -4.91 -16.81 -9.92
C ALA A 658 -6.19 -16.02 -10.19
N LEU A 659 -6.73 -16.09 -11.41
CA LEU A 659 -7.76 -15.15 -11.87
C LEU A 659 -8.90 -15.86 -12.60
N LEU A 660 -10.11 -15.65 -12.10
CA LEU A 660 -11.35 -16.19 -12.66
C LEU A 660 -12.48 -15.15 -12.67
N HIS A 661 -13.45 -15.32 -13.56
CA HIS A 661 -14.78 -14.74 -13.40
C HIS A 661 -15.58 -15.62 -12.44
N HIS A 662 -16.47 -15.01 -11.66
CA HIS A 662 -17.49 -15.68 -10.86
C HIS A 662 -18.83 -15.00 -11.09
N TYR A 663 -19.77 -15.73 -11.69
CA TYR A 663 -21.05 -15.21 -12.17
C TYR A 663 -22.14 -15.16 -11.10
N GLU A 664 -21.73 -14.92 -9.85
CA GLU A 664 -22.51 -15.00 -8.61
C GLU A 664 -24.02 -14.68 -8.73
N SER A 665 -24.82 -15.42 -7.97
CA SER A 665 -26.29 -15.33 -7.93
C SER A 665 -27.02 -15.87 -9.15
N LYS A 666 -26.33 -16.38 -10.19
CA LYS A 666 -26.98 -17.23 -11.22
C LYS A 666 -27.63 -18.46 -10.60
N SER A 667 -27.00 -19.07 -9.58
CA SER A 667 -27.47 -20.32 -8.97
C SER A 667 -28.23 -20.20 -7.64
N ARG A 668 -28.02 -19.11 -6.88
CA ARG A 668 -28.51 -18.99 -5.48
C ARG A 668 -29.64 -17.96 -5.26
N GLY A 669 -29.72 -16.89 -6.05
CA GLY A 669 -30.60 -15.74 -5.78
C GLY A 669 -30.18 -14.90 -4.55
N LEU A 670 -30.96 -13.86 -4.21
CA LEU A 670 -30.67 -12.88 -3.15
C LEU A 670 -31.01 -13.40 -1.73
N GLU A 671 -30.43 -12.78 -0.70
CA GLU A 671 -30.67 -13.05 0.74
C GLU A 671 -31.82 -12.20 1.30
N ASP A 672 -33.04 -12.39 0.78
CA ASP A 672 -34.16 -11.46 0.97
C ASP A 672 -35.40 -12.03 1.68
N THR A 673 -35.44 -13.33 1.97
CA THR A 673 -36.58 -13.94 2.70
C THR A 673 -36.39 -13.87 4.22
N PRO A 674 -37.46 -13.79 5.03
CA PRO A 674 -37.36 -13.77 6.49
C PRO A 674 -36.56 -14.94 7.07
N GLU A 675 -36.72 -16.14 6.51
CA GLU A 675 -36.02 -17.35 6.96
C GLU A 675 -34.52 -17.28 6.66
N LYS A 676 -34.15 -16.70 5.52
CA LYS A 676 -32.75 -16.48 5.10
C LYS A 676 -32.06 -15.46 6.01
N VAL A 677 -32.71 -14.34 6.30
CA VAL A 677 -32.22 -13.32 7.23
C VAL A 677 -32.04 -13.90 8.64
N GLU A 678 -33.04 -14.66 9.11
CA GLU A 678 -33.01 -15.30 10.42
C GLU A 678 -31.91 -16.37 10.53
N ARG A 679 -31.67 -17.17 9.48
CA ARG A 679 -30.51 -18.07 9.38
C ARG A 679 -29.20 -17.28 9.41
N PHE A 680 -29.08 -16.24 8.59
CA PHE A 680 -27.87 -15.42 8.49
C PHE A 680 -27.49 -14.81 9.85
N ASN A 681 -28.45 -14.28 10.60
CA ASN A 681 -28.21 -13.77 11.95
C ASN A 681 -27.73 -14.84 12.94
N ARG A 682 -28.22 -16.08 12.85
CA ARG A 682 -27.70 -17.19 13.65
C ARG A 682 -26.27 -17.57 13.28
N GLU A 683 -25.93 -17.53 11.99
CA GLU A 683 -24.56 -17.78 11.51
C GLU A 683 -23.61 -16.66 11.95
N ILE A 684 -24.06 -15.40 11.94
CA ILE A 684 -23.33 -14.28 12.56
C ILE A 684 -23.03 -14.57 14.03
N ALA A 685 -24.05 -14.91 14.82
CA ALA A 685 -23.86 -15.18 16.25
C ALA A 685 -22.95 -16.39 16.50
N CYS A 686 -23.05 -17.44 15.67
CA CYS A 686 -22.13 -18.57 15.70
C CYS A 686 -20.69 -18.12 15.46
N PHE A 687 -20.45 -17.31 14.42
CA PHE A 687 -19.12 -16.79 14.11
C PHE A 687 -18.57 -15.92 15.26
N MET A 688 -19.38 -15.01 15.80
CA MET A 688 -18.98 -14.15 16.93
C MET A 688 -18.59 -14.95 18.18
N LYS A 689 -19.31 -16.03 18.47
CA LYS A 689 -19.00 -16.93 19.60
C LYS A 689 -17.70 -17.69 19.40
N ARG A 690 -17.37 -18.04 18.16
CA ARG A 690 -16.16 -18.80 17.81
C ARG A 690 -14.91 -17.93 17.75
N TRP A 691 -15.06 -16.69 17.28
CA TRP A 691 -13.93 -15.79 16.99
C TRP A 691 -14.04 -14.42 17.66
N PRO A 692 -14.29 -14.34 18.99
CA PRO A 692 -14.47 -13.07 19.68
C PRO A 692 -13.19 -12.22 19.71
N ASP A 693 -12.02 -12.86 19.74
CA ASP A 693 -10.75 -12.17 19.91
C ASP A 693 -10.37 -11.32 18.70
N ILE A 694 -10.46 -11.86 17.49
CA ILE A 694 -10.16 -11.10 16.26
C ILE A 694 -11.18 -9.99 15.99
N LEU A 695 -12.45 -10.18 16.36
CA LEU A 695 -13.47 -9.13 16.26
C LEU A 695 -13.19 -7.98 17.24
N ARG A 696 -12.70 -8.30 18.43
CA ARG A 696 -12.35 -7.31 19.47
C ARG A 696 -11.03 -6.60 19.19
N SER A 697 -10.01 -7.35 18.76
CA SER A 697 -8.65 -6.84 18.53
C SER A 697 -8.48 -6.17 17.17
N GLY A 698 -9.38 -6.44 16.21
CA GLY A 698 -9.24 -6.01 14.83
C GLY A 698 -8.47 -7.03 13.97
N ASP A 699 -8.67 -6.96 12.66
CA ASP A 699 -7.97 -7.80 11.69
C ASP A 699 -6.52 -7.30 11.50
N PRO A 700 -5.48 -8.14 11.73
CA PRO A 700 -4.08 -7.71 11.60
C PRO A 700 -3.71 -7.25 10.18
N TYR A 701 -4.45 -7.67 9.15
CA TYR A 701 -4.18 -7.27 7.77
C TYR A 701 -4.93 -6.02 7.32
N TYR A 702 -5.57 -5.32 8.27
CA TYR A 702 -6.30 -4.07 8.04
C TYR A 702 -5.91 -3.00 9.06
N ASN A 703 -5.49 -1.83 8.58
CA ASN A 703 -5.01 -0.78 9.46
C ASN A 703 -6.17 -0.16 10.27
N PRO A 704 -6.01 0.06 11.59
CA PRO A 704 -7.07 0.56 12.47
C PRO A 704 -7.51 2.01 12.16
N ASN A 705 -6.74 2.76 11.37
CA ASN A 705 -7.08 4.12 10.91
C ASN A 705 -8.12 4.13 9.77
N LEU A 706 -8.37 2.97 9.15
CA LEU A 706 -9.31 2.81 8.03
C LEU A 706 -10.68 2.33 8.52
N THR A 707 -11.75 2.76 7.83
CA THR A 707 -13.14 2.47 8.24
C THR A 707 -13.53 1.01 7.99
N LEU A 708 -14.24 0.40 8.94
CA LEU A 708 -14.85 -0.92 8.74
C LEU A 708 -16.25 -0.85 8.09
N ARG A 709 -16.76 0.36 7.81
CA ARG A 709 -18.10 0.59 7.24
C ARG A 709 -18.15 0.42 5.73
N LYS A 710 -17.01 0.59 5.06
CA LYS A 710 -16.88 0.55 3.60
C LYS A 710 -15.65 -0.27 3.24
N SER A 711 -15.76 -1.11 2.21
CA SER A 711 -14.67 -1.98 1.73
C SER A 711 -13.68 -1.26 0.79
N ASN A 712 -13.62 0.08 0.82
CA ASN A 712 -12.86 0.92 -0.10
C ASN A 712 -11.58 1.52 0.50
N PHE A 713 -11.18 1.13 1.72
CA PHE A 713 -9.96 1.61 2.39
C PHE A 713 -9.96 3.13 2.62
N SER A 714 -11.13 3.76 2.80
CA SER A 714 -11.19 5.16 3.22
C SER A 714 -10.84 5.31 4.71
N LEU A 715 -10.40 6.51 5.08
CA LEU A 715 -10.17 6.88 6.47
C LEU A 715 -11.43 6.73 7.33
N ARG A 716 -11.23 6.51 8.63
CA ARG A 716 -12.30 6.64 9.63
C ARG A 716 -12.76 8.08 9.73
N ASP A 717 -14.08 8.25 9.79
CA ASP A 717 -14.68 9.51 10.22
C ASP A 717 -14.59 9.58 11.75
N LEU A 718 -13.59 10.30 12.27
CA LEU A 718 -13.30 10.37 13.71
C LEU A 718 -14.40 11.02 14.54
N ASP A 719 -15.39 11.67 13.91
CA ASP A 719 -16.57 12.19 14.61
C ASP A 719 -17.63 11.10 14.83
N LYS A 720 -17.47 9.93 14.18
CA LYS A 720 -18.40 8.78 14.23
C LYS A 720 -17.75 7.46 14.67
N GLU A 721 -16.43 7.32 14.53
CA GLU A 721 -15.70 6.08 14.73
C GLU A 721 -14.36 6.38 15.42
N GLN A 722 -14.07 5.75 16.57
CA GLN A 722 -12.75 5.86 17.17
C GLN A 722 -11.75 4.94 16.45
N ILE A 723 -10.47 5.30 16.49
CA ILE A 723 -9.39 4.47 15.93
C ILE A 723 -9.33 3.14 16.69
N GLY A 724 -9.34 2.03 15.96
CA GLY A 724 -9.32 0.69 16.53
C GLY A 724 -10.66 0.22 17.12
N GLU A 725 -11.71 1.04 17.11
CA GLU A 725 -13.04 0.62 17.58
C GLU A 725 -13.65 -0.42 16.62
N PRO A 726 -14.06 -1.60 17.13
CA PRO A 726 -14.79 -2.58 16.35
C PRO A 726 -16.14 -2.03 15.87
N TYR A 727 -16.59 -2.46 14.69
CA TYR A 727 -17.93 -2.13 14.23
C TYR A 727 -18.99 -2.96 14.98
N HIS A 728 -20.02 -2.28 15.49
CA HIS A 728 -21.11 -2.93 16.22
C HIS A 728 -22.35 -3.17 15.33
N ILE A 729 -22.90 -4.39 15.38
CA ILE A 729 -24.11 -4.77 14.64
C ILE A 729 -25.31 -4.59 15.55
N GLU A 730 -26.14 -3.61 15.24
CA GLU A 730 -27.32 -3.29 16.04
C GLU A 730 -28.32 -4.46 16.07
N GLY A 731 -28.70 -4.90 17.26
CA GLY A 731 -29.73 -5.92 17.47
C GLY A 731 -29.25 -7.37 17.30
N ILE A 732 -27.94 -7.60 17.20
CA ILE A 732 -27.38 -8.96 17.14
C ILE A 732 -27.43 -9.68 18.50
N GLU A 733 -27.56 -8.94 19.60
CA GLU A 733 -27.54 -9.45 20.97
C GLU A 733 -28.64 -10.47 21.26
N LYS A 734 -29.77 -10.42 20.54
CA LYS A 734 -30.84 -11.42 20.67
C LYS A 734 -30.44 -12.83 20.19
N TYR A 735 -29.35 -12.93 19.43
CA TYR A 735 -28.84 -14.19 18.86
C TYR A 735 -27.56 -14.70 19.56
N LEU A 736 -26.89 -13.83 20.33
CA LEU A 736 -25.77 -14.19 21.21
C LEU A 736 -26.29 -14.93 22.44
#